data_AF-A0A074WQW8-F1
#
_entry.id   AF-A0A074WQW8-F1
#
_cell.length_a   1.000
_cell.length_b   1.000
_cell.length_c   1.000
_cell.angle_alpha   90.00
_cell.angle_beta   90.00
_cell.angle_gamma   90.00
#
_symmetry.space_group_name_H-M   'P 1'
#
loop_
_entity.id
_entity.type
_entity.pdbx_description
1 polymer ?
#
loop_
_entity_poly.entity_id
_entity_poly.type
_entity_poly.pdbx_seq_one_letter_code
_entity_poly.pdbx_strand_id
1 'polypeptide(L)'
;MASIDVEDVLSKLTEREKISLLAGIDFWHTQPIPKHGVPSLRLSDGPNGVRGTRFFNGAPAACFPCGTALGATFDTELLEEAGRLMGKEAISKGAHVILGPTINMQRSPLGGRGFESIGEDPFLAGLGSAALVKGMQENGVVATIKHFVGNDQEHERNSVDSIVTERALREIYLMPFQLAVRDAYPKSFMTAYNKVNGTHVSENTRILKDILRGEWGWKGLVMSDWFGVYSVSKSVIAGLDLEMPGPTRFRGDALFHAAGAKKIPAGVIDDRARQVLELVNECAASGVKENAEETTNDTPETSKLLRRLAAESIVLLKNEGDILPLKKDMKILVIGPNAKTATYCGGGSASLRPYYAVTPYEGIVDKVGEENIDFSIGAYSHKEMPSLGIDWRTTAGEDGEAGVLFKAYNESPEDKDRRCVDVLGPFTNTSMMFMDYKNPKLKSGLWYADIEAYYTADRDGEYEIGVCVYGSAKVFVNDELVLDITENQRQGSAFFGLGTDEDICSVPMKKDQTYKVRLEFASAPTSKLTGGSVDFGGGAVRIGGAWKIDADEEVRRAAELAKSADQVLVCAGLNMDWESEGFDRPDMKLPGHLDRLISAVAEANPRTAVVLQSGTPVEMPWLSKVPAVLQAWYGGNETGNGIADVVFGDVNPCGKTSLSFPIKNEDNPAFLNYRSEAGRVLYGEDVYVGYRYYDTLGRPVAFPFGHGLSYTSFGFSDLKLDVPSNNDGDLIAKVTVKNTGKVAGAQVAQLYISPVTPSIRRPTKELKAFTKAFLEAGEKKTVELKVAVKYATSFWDERRNAWVSEKGKYKVIVADSSAVGDCAAEETFEIKKTQWWNGL
;
A
#
# COMPACT_ATOMS: atom_id res chain seq x y z
N MET A 1 3.24 -28.86 -7.60
CA MET A 1 4.26 -29.43 -8.52
C MET A 1 5.13 -30.43 -7.75
N ALA A 2 5.87 -31.32 -8.41
CA ALA A 2 6.83 -32.18 -7.70
C ALA A 2 8.12 -31.40 -7.41
N SER A 3 8.79 -31.70 -6.29
CA SER A 3 10.11 -31.13 -5.98
C SER A 3 11.19 -31.71 -6.90
N ILE A 4 12.25 -30.93 -7.09
CA ILE A 4 13.44 -31.29 -7.88
C ILE A 4 14.66 -31.49 -6.97
N ASP A 5 15.59 -32.35 -7.39
CA ASP A 5 16.92 -32.40 -6.81
C ASP A 5 17.76 -31.27 -7.42
N VAL A 6 17.98 -30.20 -6.64
CA VAL A 6 18.58 -28.95 -7.12
C VAL A 6 19.99 -29.16 -7.64
N GLU A 7 20.83 -29.93 -6.95
CA GLU A 7 22.22 -30.15 -7.37
C GLU A 7 22.30 -31.09 -8.58
N ASP A 8 21.45 -32.12 -8.64
CA ASP A 8 21.35 -32.99 -9.82
C ASP A 8 20.91 -32.20 -11.06
N VAL A 9 19.86 -31.37 -10.95
CA VAL A 9 19.41 -30.50 -12.05
C VAL A 9 20.51 -29.54 -12.45
N LEU A 10 21.11 -28.82 -11.49
CA LEU A 10 22.14 -27.81 -11.74
C LEU A 10 23.36 -28.40 -12.46
N SER A 11 23.75 -29.64 -12.14
CA SER A 11 24.86 -30.35 -12.79
C SER A 11 24.60 -30.69 -14.26
N LYS A 12 23.32 -30.79 -14.66
CA LYS A 12 22.89 -31.13 -16.03
C LYS A 12 22.62 -29.91 -16.90
N LEU A 13 22.44 -28.72 -16.31
CA LEU A 13 22.17 -27.50 -17.04
C LEU A 13 23.40 -27.04 -17.85
N THR A 14 23.18 -26.68 -19.10
CA THR A 14 24.17 -25.92 -19.87
C THR A 14 24.32 -24.50 -19.32
N GLU A 15 25.42 -23.83 -19.63
CA GLU A 15 25.64 -22.43 -19.21
C GLU A 15 24.50 -21.50 -19.67
N ARG A 16 23.99 -21.68 -20.88
CA ARG A 16 22.84 -20.90 -21.41
C ARG A 16 21.56 -21.15 -20.63
N GLU A 17 21.34 -22.39 -20.19
CA GLU A 17 20.17 -22.73 -19.39
C GLU A 17 20.25 -22.15 -17.99
N LYS A 18 21.43 -22.23 -17.36
CA LYS A 18 21.66 -21.56 -16.07
C LYS A 18 21.40 -20.06 -16.16
N ILE A 19 21.92 -19.41 -17.21
CA ILE A 19 21.69 -17.98 -17.46
C ILE A 19 20.21 -17.67 -17.71
N SER A 20 19.50 -18.52 -18.47
CA SER A 20 18.07 -18.30 -18.76
C SER A 20 17.18 -18.35 -17.51
N LEU A 21 17.57 -19.12 -16.49
CA LEU A 21 16.86 -19.14 -15.20
C LEU A 21 16.97 -17.81 -14.43
N LEU A 22 17.98 -16.99 -14.72
CA LEU A 22 18.25 -15.77 -13.96
C LEU A 22 17.37 -14.59 -14.38
N ALA A 23 16.39 -14.79 -15.27
CA ALA A 23 15.43 -13.78 -15.66
C ALA A 23 14.04 -14.36 -15.93
N GLY A 24 13.02 -13.51 -15.77
CA GLY A 24 11.66 -13.83 -16.21
C GLY A 24 11.53 -13.95 -17.73
N ILE A 25 10.47 -14.62 -18.18
CA ILE A 25 10.10 -14.72 -19.61
C ILE A 25 9.11 -13.65 -20.05
N ASP A 26 8.34 -13.12 -19.10
CA ASP A 26 7.39 -12.03 -19.27
C ASP A 26 7.26 -11.26 -17.95
N PHE A 27 6.21 -10.46 -17.81
CA PHE A 27 5.95 -9.69 -16.60
C PHE A 27 5.84 -10.54 -15.33
N TRP A 28 5.38 -11.78 -15.40
CA TRP A 28 4.89 -12.51 -14.22
C TRP A 28 5.48 -13.91 -14.07
N HIS A 29 6.25 -14.40 -15.04
CA HIS A 29 6.64 -15.81 -15.09
C HIS A 29 8.15 -16.01 -15.15
N THR A 30 8.64 -17.03 -14.42
CA THR A 30 10.02 -17.50 -14.52
C THR A 30 10.24 -18.40 -15.73
N GLN A 31 11.49 -18.56 -16.15
CA GLN A 31 11.86 -19.46 -17.25
C GLN A 31 11.66 -20.95 -16.89
N PRO A 32 10.82 -21.72 -17.62
CA PRO A 32 10.75 -23.17 -17.46
C PRO A 32 11.93 -23.88 -18.15
N ILE A 33 12.33 -25.05 -17.61
CA ILE A 33 13.22 -26.01 -18.26
C ILE A 33 12.58 -27.42 -18.17
N PRO A 34 11.59 -27.73 -19.04
CA PRO A 34 10.79 -28.96 -18.93
C PRO A 34 11.62 -30.25 -19.03
N LYS A 35 12.72 -30.24 -19.81
CA LYS A 35 13.62 -31.39 -19.96
C LYS A 35 14.29 -31.83 -18.64
N HIS A 36 14.31 -30.94 -17.64
CA HIS A 36 14.83 -31.20 -16.30
C HIS A 36 13.76 -31.10 -15.21
N GLY A 37 12.47 -31.07 -15.59
CA GLY A 37 11.36 -30.97 -14.66
C GLY A 37 11.21 -29.63 -13.95
N VAL A 38 11.88 -28.57 -14.44
CA VAL A 38 11.77 -27.21 -13.88
C VAL A 38 10.55 -26.51 -14.50
N PRO A 39 9.49 -26.22 -13.73
CA PRO A 39 8.30 -25.53 -14.22
C PRO A 39 8.49 -24.01 -14.24
N SER A 40 7.64 -23.30 -14.96
CA SER A 40 7.48 -21.86 -14.82
C SER A 40 6.69 -21.54 -13.55
N LEU A 41 7.22 -20.63 -12.73
CA LEU A 41 6.55 -20.09 -11.56
C LEU A 41 5.87 -18.78 -11.94
N ARG A 42 4.65 -18.59 -11.43
CA ARG A 42 3.90 -17.33 -11.54
C ARG A 42 4.09 -16.47 -10.29
N LEU A 43 4.43 -15.21 -10.49
CA LEU A 43 4.51 -14.17 -9.47
C LEU A 43 3.34 -13.20 -9.65
N SER A 44 2.81 -12.66 -8.55
CA SER A 44 1.75 -11.64 -8.60
C SER A 44 1.92 -10.62 -7.49
N ASP A 45 1.65 -9.36 -7.81
CA ASP A 45 1.40 -8.34 -6.78
C ASP A 45 0.14 -8.70 -5.99
N GLY A 46 0.00 -8.30 -4.74
CA GLY A 46 0.93 -7.48 -3.97
C GLY A 46 0.62 -7.50 -2.46
N PRO A 47 0.91 -6.41 -1.73
CA PRO A 47 0.90 -6.40 -0.26
C PRO A 47 -0.50 -6.34 0.38
N ASN A 48 -1.54 -5.98 -0.38
CA ASN A 48 -2.92 -5.79 0.10
C ASN A 48 -3.95 -6.53 -0.79
N GLY A 49 -3.55 -7.66 -1.36
CA GLY A 49 -4.39 -8.52 -2.21
C GLY A 49 -3.64 -9.00 -3.44
N VAL A 50 -4.13 -10.06 -4.10
CA VAL A 50 -3.42 -10.71 -5.21
C VAL A 50 -4.07 -10.40 -6.55
N ARG A 51 -3.45 -9.52 -7.36
CA ARG A 51 -4.02 -9.03 -8.63
C ARG A 51 -4.14 -10.11 -9.70
N GLY A 52 -3.16 -11.00 -9.80
CA GLY A 52 -2.99 -11.91 -10.93
C GLY A 52 -2.08 -11.31 -12.01
N THR A 53 -2.20 -11.85 -13.23
CA THR A 53 -1.28 -11.59 -14.35
C THR A 53 -1.71 -10.43 -15.26
N ARG A 54 -2.75 -9.68 -14.86
CA ARG A 54 -3.36 -8.64 -15.70
C ARG A 54 -3.73 -7.38 -14.93
N PHE A 55 -3.33 -6.22 -15.43
CA PHE A 55 -3.90 -4.92 -15.04
C PHE A 55 -5.23 -4.67 -15.72
N PHE A 56 -5.27 -4.77 -17.06
CA PHE A 56 -6.50 -4.64 -17.82
C PHE A 56 -7.21 -5.98 -17.99
N ASN A 57 -8.51 -6.02 -17.68
CA ASN A 57 -9.33 -7.23 -17.74
C ASN A 57 -8.76 -8.41 -16.92
N GLY A 58 -8.23 -8.11 -15.73
CA GLY A 58 -7.81 -9.11 -14.75
C GLY A 58 -8.99 -9.74 -14.00
N ALA A 59 -8.76 -10.95 -13.47
CA ALA A 59 -9.71 -11.62 -12.59
C ALA A 59 -9.87 -10.82 -11.29
N PRO A 60 -11.10 -10.56 -10.81
CA PRO A 60 -11.32 -9.88 -9.54
C PRO A 60 -10.65 -10.58 -8.36
N ALA A 61 -10.29 -9.84 -7.31
CA ALA A 61 -9.61 -10.36 -6.12
C ALA A 61 -10.11 -9.73 -4.82
N ALA A 62 -9.72 -10.30 -3.68
CA ALA A 62 -9.87 -9.66 -2.39
C ALA A 62 -8.88 -8.49 -2.27
N CYS A 63 -9.38 -7.26 -2.19
CA CYS A 63 -8.60 -6.10 -1.77
C CYS A 63 -8.71 -5.94 -0.25
N PHE A 64 -7.57 -5.99 0.41
CA PHE A 64 -7.41 -5.80 1.84
C PHE A 64 -7.26 -4.31 2.15
N PRO A 65 -7.38 -3.90 3.44
CA PRO A 65 -6.90 -2.60 3.86
C PRO A 65 -5.43 -2.39 3.47
N CYS A 66 -5.05 -1.14 3.18
CA CYS A 66 -3.68 -0.77 2.86
C CYS A 66 -2.71 -1.01 4.04
N GLY A 67 -1.40 -0.97 3.78
CA GLY A 67 -0.37 -1.32 4.75
C GLY A 67 -0.47 -0.53 6.06
N THR A 68 -0.66 0.78 6.00
CA THR A 68 -0.81 1.62 7.20
C THR A 68 -2.08 1.32 7.99
N ALA A 69 -3.15 0.90 7.32
CA ALA A 69 -4.39 0.42 7.95
C ALA A 69 -4.16 -0.94 8.65
N LEU A 70 -3.49 -1.87 8.00
CA LEU A 70 -3.10 -3.15 8.59
C LEU A 70 -2.19 -2.93 9.81
N GLY A 71 -1.20 -2.05 9.71
CA GLY A 71 -0.38 -1.63 10.85
C GLY A 71 -1.19 -1.00 11.98
N ALA A 72 -2.25 -0.25 11.65
CA ALA A 72 -3.10 0.39 12.63
C ALA A 72 -3.89 -0.60 13.50
N THR A 73 -4.02 -1.86 13.09
CA THR A 73 -4.65 -2.89 13.92
C THR A 73 -3.86 -3.22 15.18
N PHE A 74 -2.52 -3.08 15.16
CA PHE A 74 -1.59 -3.54 16.19
C PHE A 74 -1.90 -4.98 16.67
N ASP A 75 -2.26 -5.85 15.73
CA ASP A 75 -2.72 -7.21 16.01
C ASP A 75 -2.01 -8.22 15.10
N THR A 76 -0.93 -8.81 15.61
CA THR A 76 -0.17 -9.81 14.84
C THR A 76 -0.97 -11.07 14.55
N GLU A 77 -1.96 -11.43 15.38
CA GLU A 77 -2.80 -12.61 15.14
C GLU A 77 -3.74 -12.36 13.96
N LEU A 78 -4.39 -11.19 13.95
CA LEU A 78 -5.25 -10.77 12.84
C LEU A 78 -4.45 -10.57 11.53
N LEU A 79 -3.23 -10.05 11.60
CA LEU A 79 -2.35 -9.94 10.43
C LEU A 79 -1.90 -11.30 9.90
N GLU A 80 -1.71 -12.29 10.76
CA GLU A 80 -1.43 -13.67 10.33
C GLU A 80 -2.66 -14.31 9.67
N GLU A 81 -3.87 -14.05 10.19
CA GLU A 81 -5.13 -14.42 9.50
C GLU A 81 -5.24 -13.76 8.11
N ALA A 82 -4.90 -12.47 7.99
CA ALA A 82 -4.87 -11.77 6.71
C ALA A 82 -3.86 -12.41 5.75
N GLY A 83 -2.65 -12.72 6.22
CA GLY A 83 -1.63 -13.43 5.45
C GLY A 83 -2.11 -14.80 4.95
N ARG A 84 -2.81 -15.56 5.79
CA ARG A 84 -3.44 -16.84 5.40
C ARG A 84 -4.44 -16.67 4.27
N LEU A 85 -5.28 -15.62 4.31
CA LEU A 85 -6.23 -15.35 3.24
C LEU A 85 -5.51 -14.89 1.97
N MET A 86 -4.47 -14.06 2.06
CA MET A 86 -3.64 -13.67 0.91
C MET A 86 -2.98 -14.88 0.24
N GLY A 87 -2.52 -15.87 1.01
CA GLY A 87 -2.03 -17.14 0.48
C GLY A 87 -3.09 -17.92 -0.30
N LYS A 88 -4.33 -17.98 0.20
CA LYS A 88 -5.48 -18.60 -0.53
C LYS A 88 -5.84 -17.84 -1.80
N GLU A 89 -5.84 -16.51 -1.74
CA GLU A 89 -6.05 -15.65 -2.92
C GLU A 89 -4.97 -15.91 -3.98
N ALA A 90 -3.71 -16.06 -3.59
CA ALA A 90 -2.64 -16.41 -4.53
C ALA A 90 -2.86 -17.75 -5.22
N ILE A 91 -3.29 -18.77 -4.47
CA ILE A 91 -3.66 -20.07 -5.05
C ILE A 91 -4.81 -19.91 -6.05
N SER A 92 -5.85 -19.12 -5.72
CA SER A 92 -6.96 -18.85 -6.64
C SER A 92 -6.50 -18.19 -7.94
N LYS A 93 -5.45 -17.37 -7.89
CA LYS A 93 -4.83 -16.69 -9.04
C LYS A 93 -3.75 -17.53 -9.72
N GLY A 94 -3.56 -18.79 -9.32
CA GLY A 94 -2.49 -19.65 -9.84
C GLY A 94 -1.08 -19.10 -9.58
N ALA A 95 -0.94 -18.19 -8.61
CA ALA A 95 0.32 -17.55 -8.26
C ALA A 95 1.07 -18.37 -7.19
N HIS A 96 2.37 -18.51 -7.39
CA HIS A 96 3.27 -19.25 -6.51
C HIS A 96 4.00 -18.33 -5.53
N VAL A 97 4.14 -17.07 -5.92
CA VAL A 97 4.86 -16.03 -5.19
C VAL A 97 3.97 -14.78 -5.09
N ILE A 98 3.80 -14.26 -3.88
CA ILE A 98 3.20 -12.94 -3.63
C ILE A 98 4.32 -11.92 -3.53
N LEU A 99 4.19 -10.82 -4.25
CA LEU A 99 5.12 -9.69 -4.22
C LEU A 99 4.76 -8.72 -3.09
N GLY A 100 4.89 -9.21 -1.86
CA GLY A 100 4.65 -8.46 -0.64
C GLY A 100 4.92 -9.32 0.61
N PRO A 101 4.77 -8.73 1.81
CA PRO A 101 4.34 -7.35 2.07
C PRO A 101 5.39 -6.28 1.75
N THR A 102 4.94 -5.02 1.68
CA THR A 102 5.80 -3.83 1.52
C THR A 102 6.12 -3.24 2.90
N ILE A 103 7.39 -2.96 3.18
CA ILE A 103 7.90 -2.53 4.50
C ILE A 103 9.01 -1.47 4.39
N ASN A 104 8.87 -0.54 3.45
CA ASN A 104 9.65 0.70 3.47
C ASN A 104 9.17 1.61 4.61
N MET A 105 9.91 2.66 4.93
CA MET A 105 9.68 3.47 6.13
C MET A 105 9.16 4.86 5.78
N GLN A 106 8.02 5.26 6.35
CA GLN A 106 7.45 6.60 6.16
C GLN A 106 8.23 7.66 6.96
N ARG A 107 9.47 7.95 6.54
CA ARG A 107 10.27 9.07 7.08
C ARG A 107 9.64 10.44 6.84
N SER A 108 8.74 10.52 5.87
CA SER A 108 7.90 11.68 5.53
C SER A 108 6.46 11.20 5.36
N PRO A 109 5.45 12.04 5.68
CA PRO A 109 4.05 11.75 5.37
C PRO A 109 3.75 11.83 3.87
N LEU A 110 4.66 12.37 3.03
CA LEU A 110 4.37 12.70 1.64
C LEU A 110 4.61 11.54 0.65
N GLY A 111 5.19 10.42 1.08
CA GLY A 111 5.60 9.36 0.17
C GLY A 111 4.44 8.78 -0.63
N GLY A 112 4.62 8.66 -1.96
CA GLY A 112 3.60 8.14 -2.87
C GLY A 112 3.09 6.75 -2.49
N ARG A 113 4.01 5.90 -2.02
CA ARG A 113 3.73 4.54 -1.51
C ARG A 113 3.72 4.45 0.02
N GLY A 114 3.56 5.59 0.70
CA GLY A 114 3.46 5.62 2.15
C GLY A 114 2.27 4.79 2.66
N PHE A 115 1.16 4.77 1.93
CA PHE A 115 0.00 3.93 2.23
C PHE A 115 0.29 2.42 2.19
N GLU A 116 1.29 2.01 1.42
CA GLU A 116 1.53 0.61 1.07
C GLU A 116 2.35 -0.12 2.13
N SER A 117 3.18 0.60 2.89
CA SER A 117 3.99 0.04 3.98
C SER A 117 3.30 0.11 5.34
N ILE A 118 3.74 -0.72 6.29
CA ILE A 118 3.00 -0.97 7.54
C ILE A 118 2.97 0.23 8.52
N GLY A 119 4.05 1.01 8.64
CA GLY A 119 4.10 2.15 9.57
C GLY A 119 5.52 2.66 9.82
N GLU A 120 5.62 3.80 10.53
CA GLU A 120 6.89 4.53 10.72
C GLU A 120 7.82 3.88 11.74
N ASP A 121 7.30 2.96 12.56
CA ASP A 121 8.06 2.26 13.58
C ASP A 121 8.61 0.92 13.07
N PRO A 122 9.93 0.69 13.15
CA PRO A 122 10.56 -0.55 12.69
C PRO A 122 10.06 -1.83 13.37
N PHE A 123 9.65 -1.79 14.63
CA PHE A 123 9.11 -2.97 15.34
C PHE A 123 7.67 -3.23 14.93
N LEU A 124 6.83 -2.20 14.79
CA LEU A 124 5.50 -2.36 14.22
C LEU A 124 5.56 -2.96 12.81
N ALA A 125 6.39 -2.35 11.94
CA ALA A 125 6.55 -2.81 10.56
C ALA A 125 7.12 -4.22 10.47
N GLY A 126 8.16 -4.53 11.24
CA GLY A 126 8.81 -5.85 11.26
C GLY A 126 7.92 -6.95 11.80
N LEU A 127 7.27 -6.74 12.95
CA LEU A 127 6.39 -7.74 13.57
C LEU A 127 5.11 -7.96 12.75
N GLY A 128 4.51 -6.88 12.22
CA GLY A 128 3.34 -6.98 11.36
C GLY A 128 3.64 -7.69 10.04
N SER A 129 4.79 -7.39 9.42
CA SER A 129 5.25 -8.11 8.23
C SER A 129 5.57 -9.57 8.51
N ALA A 130 6.18 -9.88 9.65
CA ALA A 130 6.45 -11.26 10.03
C ALA A 130 5.15 -12.07 10.15
N ALA A 131 4.10 -11.49 10.74
CA ALA A 131 2.78 -12.12 10.84
C ALA A 131 2.17 -12.40 9.46
N LEU A 132 2.16 -11.40 8.56
CA LEU A 132 1.68 -11.57 7.18
C LEU A 132 2.44 -12.68 6.44
N VAL A 133 3.78 -12.66 6.50
CA VAL A 133 4.64 -13.66 5.86
C VAL A 133 4.37 -15.07 6.40
N LYS A 134 4.21 -15.24 7.72
CA LYS A 134 3.85 -16.54 8.31
C LYS A 134 2.55 -17.06 7.72
N GLY A 135 1.49 -16.26 7.75
CA GLY A 135 0.19 -16.67 7.23
C GLY A 135 0.21 -17.01 5.73
N MET A 136 0.93 -16.23 4.92
CA MET A 136 1.08 -16.52 3.48
C MET A 136 1.77 -17.87 3.26
N GLN A 137 2.89 -18.10 3.96
CA GLN A 137 3.72 -19.30 3.79
C GLN A 137 3.11 -20.57 4.39
N GLU A 138 2.14 -20.48 5.31
CA GLU A 138 1.34 -21.64 5.76
C GLU A 138 0.56 -22.31 4.63
N ASN A 139 0.21 -21.55 3.57
CA ASN A 139 -0.42 -22.11 2.37
C ASN A 139 0.59 -22.64 1.34
N GLY A 140 1.89 -22.69 1.69
CA GLY A 140 2.97 -23.06 0.76
C GLY A 140 3.26 -22.03 -0.33
N VAL A 141 2.65 -20.84 -0.26
CA VAL A 141 2.90 -19.72 -1.16
C VAL A 141 4.08 -18.90 -0.64
N VAL A 142 4.99 -18.51 -1.53
CA VAL A 142 6.18 -17.75 -1.14
C VAL A 142 5.85 -16.27 -1.01
N ALA A 143 6.20 -15.67 0.15
CA ALA A 143 6.17 -14.23 0.33
C ALA A 143 7.48 -13.58 -0.14
N THR A 144 7.38 -12.40 -0.75
CA THR A 144 8.52 -11.58 -1.19
C THR A 144 8.47 -10.23 -0.50
N ILE A 145 9.23 -10.06 0.59
CA ILE A 145 9.24 -8.77 1.30
C ILE A 145 9.97 -7.70 0.47
N LYS A 146 9.39 -6.50 0.40
CA LYS A 146 9.84 -5.42 -0.50
C LYS A 146 9.74 -4.02 0.12
N HIS A 147 10.48 -3.02 -0.35
CA HIS A 147 11.61 -3.11 -1.29
C HIS A 147 12.90 -2.91 -0.50
N PHE A 148 13.79 -3.88 -0.59
CA PHE A 148 15.02 -3.95 0.17
C PHE A 148 16.13 -3.15 -0.54
N VAL A 149 16.57 -1.98 -0.09
CA VAL A 149 16.10 -1.15 1.03
C VAL A 149 16.26 0.32 0.69
N GLY A 150 15.56 1.21 1.39
CA GLY A 150 15.71 2.67 1.26
C GLY A 150 14.86 3.31 0.16
N ASN A 151 13.86 2.59 -0.35
CA ASN A 151 12.87 3.11 -1.31
C ASN A 151 11.75 3.85 -0.58
N ASP A 152 12.11 4.93 0.12
CA ASP A 152 11.20 5.64 1.02
C ASP A 152 10.59 6.91 0.40
N GLN A 153 10.76 7.09 -0.93
CA GLN A 153 10.14 8.12 -1.78
C GLN A 153 10.06 7.63 -3.23
N GLU A 154 9.16 8.17 -4.03
CA GLU A 154 8.99 7.78 -5.45
C GLU A 154 9.76 8.68 -6.42
N HIS A 155 9.97 9.96 -6.09
CA HIS A 155 10.64 10.92 -6.97
C HIS A 155 12.06 10.46 -7.34
N GLU A 156 12.25 10.19 -8.64
CA GLU A 156 13.49 9.65 -9.23
C GLU A 156 13.96 8.31 -8.63
N ARG A 157 13.05 7.46 -8.14
CA ARG A 157 13.37 6.18 -7.46
C ARG A 157 14.40 5.28 -8.16
N ASN A 158 14.47 5.29 -9.50
CA ASN A 158 15.43 4.48 -10.27
C ASN A 158 16.87 5.01 -10.25
N SER A 159 17.08 6.27 -9.86
CA SER A 159 18.39 6.94 -9.93
C SER A 159 18.83 7.55 -8.60
N VAL A 160 17.88 7.89 -7.73
CA VAL A 160 18.12 8.56 -6.45
C VAL A 160 19.05 7.75 -5.56
N ASP A 161 19.99 8.44 -4.94
CA ASP A 161 20.89 7.91 -3.92
C ASP A 161 20.43 8.30 -2.52
N SER A 162 19.93 7.32 -1.77
CA SER A 162 19.58 7.47 -0.36
C SER A 162 20.87 7.46 0.46
N ILE A 163 21.31 8.65 0.88
CA ILE A 163 22.51 8.83 1.69
C ILE A 163 22.10 8.75 3.16
N VAL A 164 22.54 7.69 3.83
CA VAL A 164 22.08 7.30 5.16
C VAL A 164 23.24 6.79 6.01
N THR A 165 23.24 7.15 7.30
CA THR A 165 24.24 6.63 8.27
C THR A 165 24.04 5.14 8.46
N GLU A 166 25.10 4.41 8.82
CA GLU A 166 24.96 2.97 9.07
C GLU A 166 24.06 2.74 10.28
N ARG A 167 24.10 3.65 11.26
CA ARG A 167 23.18 3.62 12.41
C ARG A 167 21.72 3.68 11.99
N ALA A 168 21.32 4.69 11.21
CA ALA A 168 19.93 4.82 10.77
C ALA A 168 19.53 3.66 9.82
N LEU A 169 20.43 3.26 8.91
CA LEU A 169 20.22 2.11 8.04
C LEU A 169 19.89 0.85 8.85
N ARG A 170 20.59 0.60 9.96
CA ARG A 170 20.40 -0.58 10.82
C ARG A 170 19.19 -0.47 11.75
N GLU A 171 19.02 0.66 12.41
CA GLU A 171 17.99 0.87 13.45
C GLU A 171 16.61 1.12 12.85
N ILE A 172 16.51 1.72 11.66
CA ILE A 172 15.25 2.12 11.05
C ILE A 172 14.92 1.26 9.83
N TYR A 173 15.78 1.26 8.81
CA TYR A 173 15.39 0.79 7.48
C TYR A 173 15.61 -0.72 7.26
N LEU A 174 16.64 -1.30 7.88
CA LEU A 174 16.90 -2.75 7.83
C LEU A 174 16.22 -3.53 8.95
N MET A 175 15.95 -2.89 10.09
CA MET A 175 15.32 -3.52 11.25
C MET A 175 14.00 -4.26 10.91
N PRO A 176 13.02 -3.71 10.14
CA PRO A 176 11.81 -4.46 9.84
C PRO A 176 12.09 -5.73 9.01
N PHE A 177 13.03 -5.67 8.06
CA PHE A 177 13.48 -6.84 7.30
C PHE A 177 14.19 -7.86 8.21
N GLN A 178 15.04 -7.40 9.12
CA GLN A 178 15.75 -8.25 10.09
C GLN A 178 14.76 -9.01 10.98
N LEU A 179 13.74 -8.32 11.50
CA LEU A 179 12.68 -8.92 12.31
C LEU A 179 11.83 -9.90 11.49
N ALA A 180 11.49 -9.58 10.24
CA ALA A 180 10.78 -10.50 9.36
C ALA A 180 11.58 -11.77 9.08
N VAL A 181 12.90 -11.68 8.87
CA VAL A 181 13.76 -12.87 8.72
C VAL A 181 13.81 -13.68 10.00
N ARG A 182 14.00 -13.03 11.15
CA ARG A 182 14.06 -13.67 12.47
C ARG A 182 12.79 -14.47 12.76
N ASP A 183 11.63 -13.86 12.52
CA ASP A 183 10.36 -14.37 13.03
C ASP A 183 9.59 -15.20 12.01
N ALA A 184 9.79 -14.97 10.72
CA ALA A 184 8.97 -15.58 9.67
C ALA A 184 9.77 -16.21 8.51
N TYR A 185 11.07 -15.93 8.41
CA TYR A 185 11.96 -16.43 7.36
C TYR A 185 11.32 -16.36 5.95
N PRO A 186 11.12 -15.15 5.39
CA PRO A 186 10.52 -14.98 4.08
C PRO A 186 11.39 -15.68 3.03
N LYS A 187 10.78 -16.47 2.15
CA LYS A 187 11.54 -17.24 1.14
C LYS A 187 12.08 -16.39 0.00
N SER A 188 11.67 -15.12 -0.10
CA SER A 188 12.09 -14.22 -1.17
C SER A 188 12.20 -12.76 -0.70
N PHE A 189 13.10 -12.01 -1.33
CA PHE A 189 13.30 -10.57 -1.19
C PHE A 189 13.23 -9.90 -2.56
N MET A 190 12.62 -8.72 -2.62
CA MET A 190 12.71 -7.84 -3.79
C MET A 190 13.61 -6.65 -3.47
N THR A 191 14.64 -6.45 -4.29
CA THR A 191 15.54 -5.29 -4.16
C THR A 191 14.85 -4.00 -4.58
N ALA A 192 15.21 -2.91 -3.92
CA ALA A 192 14.72 -1.58 -4.23
C ALA A 192 15.31 -1.01 -5.53
N TYR A 193 14.56 -0.06 -6.13
CA TYR A 193 15.00 0.69 -7.31
C TYR A 193 16.21 1.57 -7.05
N ASN A 194 16.29 2.19 -5.87
CA ASN A 194 17.24 3.27 -5.56
C ASN A 194 18.65 2.77 -5.28
N LYS A 195 19.55 3.72 -5.07
CA LYS A 195 20.86 3.47 -4.49
C LYS A 195 20.82 3.72 -2.99
N VAL A 196 21.72 3.05 -2.28
CA VAL A 196 22.05 3.37 -0.89
C VAL A 196 23.55 3.64 -0.84
N ASN A 197 23.91 4.84 -0.40
CA ASN A 197 25.29 5.30 -0.28
C ASN A 197 26.13 5.05 -1.55
N GLY A 198 25.59 5.42 -2.71
CA GLY A 198 26.27 5.47 -4.00
C GLY A 198 26.12 4.23 -4.90
N THR A 199 25.55 3.13 -4.40
CA THR A 199 25.41 1.88 -5.18
C THR A 199 23.95 1.43 -5.22
N HIS A 200 23.45 1.10 -6.41
CA HIS A 200 22.10 0.52 -6.59
C HIS A 200 21.97 -0.74 -5.76
N VAL A 201 20.87 -0.90 -5.04
CA VAL A 201 20.74 -2.03 -4.09
C VAL A 201 20.83 -3.38 -4.80
N SER A 202 20.30 -3.46 -6.02
CA SER A 202 20.36 -4.62 -6.92
C SER A 202 21.78 -5.07 -7.30
N GLU A 203 22.82 -4.26 -7.02
CA GLU A 203 24.24 -4.61 -7.23
C GLU A 203 25.13 -4.30 -6.02
N ASN A 204 24.53 -4.09 -4.84
CA ASN A 204 25.24 -3.73 -3.62
C ASN A 204 25.65 -4.97 -2.82
N THR A 205 26.94 -5.36 -2.91
CA THR A 205 27.49 -6.53 -2.18
C THR A 205 27.38 -6.38 -0.66
N ARG A 206 27.52 -5.16 -0.13
CA ARG A 206 27.41 -4.91 1.31
C ARG A 206 26.02 -5.29 1.81
N ILE A 207 24.98 -4.95 1.06
CA ILE A 207 23.59 -5.20 1.45
C ILE A 207 23.18 -6.66 1.14
N LEU A 208 23.35 -7.11 -0.10
CA LEU A 208 22.82 -8.41 -0.54
C LEU A 208 23.67 -9.61 -0.09
N LYS A 209 24.98 -9.42 0.05
CA LYS A 209 25.90 -10.50 0.44
C LYS A 209 26.33 -10.38 1.89
N ASP A 210 26.89 -9.25 2.30
CA ASP A 210 27.51 -9.16 3.63
C ASP A 210 26.46 -9.09 4.75
N ILE A 211 25.39 -8.30 4.60
CA ILE A 211 24.29 -8.23 5.58
C ILE A 211 23.34 -9.43 5.41
N LEU A 212 22.65 -9.50 4.27
CA LEU A 212 21.54 -10.43 4.11
C LEU A 212 21.96 -11.90 4.18
N ARG A 213 22.97 -12.31 3.40
CA ARG A 213 23.43 -13.71 3.37
C ARG A 213 24.51 -14.02 4.41
N GLY A 214 25.38 -13.05 4.71
CA GLY A 214 26.47 -13.20 5.64
C GLY A 214 26.01 -13.06 7.09
N GLU A 215 25.61 -11.85 7.47
CA GLU A 215 25.27 -11.52 8.85
C GLU A 215 23.98 -12.19 9.32
N TRP A 216 22.90 -12.12 8.52
CA TRP A 216 21.61 -12.72 8.88
C TRP A 216 21.51 -14.20 8.52
N GLY A 217 22.46 -14.73 7.73
CA GLY A 217 22.48 -16.14 7.33
C GLY A 217 21.29 -16.57 6.47
N TRP A 218 20.59 -15.62 5.83
CA TRP A 218 19.40 -15.89 5.02
C TRP A 218 19.77 -16.48 3.66
N LYS A 219 18.95 -17.44 3.17
CA LYS A 219 19.26 -18.26 1.99
C LYS A 219 18.14 -18.34 0.95
N GLY A 220 17.18 -17.43 0.96
CA GLY A 220 16.10 -17.39 -0.04
C GLY A 220 16.52 -16.75 -1.37
N LEU A 221 15.53 -16.49 -2.23
CA LEU A 221 15.74 -15.86 -3.55
C LEU A 221 15.68 -14.34 -3.46
N VAL A 222 16.65 -13.65 -4.09
CA VAL A 222 16.62 -12.20 -4.30
C VAL A 222 16.21 -11.89 -5.73
N MET A 223 15.09 -11.20 -5.92
CA MET A 223 14.66 -10.69 -7.22
C MET A 223 14.83 -9.16 -7.32
N SER A 224 14.90 -8.65 -8.55
CA SER A 224 14.80 -7.21 -8.79
C SER A 224 13.36 -6.75 -8.62
N ASP A 225 13.17 -5.47 -8.30
CA ASP A 225 11.95 -4.79 -8.71
C ASP A 225 11.87 -4.77 -10.26
N TRP A 226 10.71 -4.43 -10.84
CA TRP A 226 10.47 -4.48 -12.27
C TRP A 226 11.38 -3.51 -13.02
N PHE A 227 12.31 -4.03 -13.81
CA PHE A 227 13.38 -3.29 -14.50
C PHE A 227 14.43 -2.68 -13.56
N GLY A 228 14.42 -2.99 -12.26
CA GLY A 228 15.37 -2.54 -11.24
C GLY A 228 16.73 -3.26 -11.30
N VAL A 229 17.29 -3.42 -12.50
CA VAL A 229 18.62 -3.99 -12.74
C VAL A 229 19.44 -3.00 -13.55
N TYR A 230 20.67 -2.74 -13.12
CA TYR A 230 21.48 -1.65 -13.67
C TYR A 230 22.86 -2.09 -14.18
N SER A 231 23.15 -3.39 -14.10
CA SER A 231 24.40 -3.96 -14.61
C SER A 231 24.28 -5.43 -14.92
N VAL A 232 25.17 -5.90 -15.81
CA VAL A 232 25.31 -7.31 -16.18
C VAL A 232 26.05 -8.08 -15.08
N SER A 233 27.34 -7.83 -14.88
CA SER A 233 28.18 -8.64 -13.98
C SER A 233 28.03 -8.25 -12.51
N LYS A 234 27.92 -6.96 -12.17
CA LYS A 234 27.93 -6.54 -10.75
C LYS A 234 26.68 -7.01 -10.01
N SER A 235 25.50 -6.92 -10.63
CA SER A 235 24.25 -7.40 -10.04
C SER A 235 24.29 -8.90 -9.70
N VAL A 236 24.76 -9.72 -10.64
CA VAL A 236 24.93 -11.17 -10.47
C VAL A 236 25.99 -11.50 -9.40
N ILE A 237 27.08 -10.74 -9.34
CA ILE A 237 28.14 -10.91 -8.31
C ILE A 237 27.64 -10.51 -6.92
N ALA A 238 26.80 -9.47 -6.83
CA ALA A 238 26.25 -8.99 -5.57
C ALA A 238 25.27 -9.97 -4.93
N GLY A 239 24.66 -10.86 -5.72
CA GLY A 239 23.73 -11.87 -5.24
C GLY A 239 22.27 -11.62 -5.62
N LEU A 240 22.01 -10.80 -6.65
CA LEU A 240 20.70 -10.69 -7.28
C LEU A 240 20.43 -11.94 -8.13
N ASP A 241 19.50 -12.79 -7.72
CA ASP A 241 19.27 -14.10 -8.32
C ASP A 241 18.38 -14.02 -9.57
N LEU A 242 17.30 -13.22 -9.53
CA LEU A 242 16.30 -13.13 -10.60
C LEU A 242 16.08 -11.69 -11.08
N GLU A 243 16.21 -11.45 -12.39
CA GLU A 243 15.80 -10.19 -13.06
C GLU A 243 14.32 -10.31 -13.45
N MET A 244 13.53 -9.35 -13.01
CA MET A 244 12.14 -9.17 -13.44
C MET A 244 11.95 -7.76 -14.04
N PRO A 245 11.05 -7.60 -15.01
CA PRO A 245 10.34 -8.65 -15.75
C PRO A 245 11.19 -9.24 -16.89
N GLY A 246 10.62 -10.22 -17.60
CA GLY A 246 11.05 -10.63 -18.93
C GLY A 246 10.40 -9.81 -20.07
N PRO A 247 10.95 -9.86 -21.29
CA PRO A 247 12.23 -10.49 -21.63
C PRO A 247 13.41 -9.71 -21.04
N THR A 248 14.47 -10.43 -20.67
CA THR A 248 15.65 -9.87 -20.01
C THR A 248 16.30 -8.73 -20.79
N ARG A 249 16.75 -7.68 -20.08
CA ARG A 249 17.60 -6.61 -20.62
C ARG A 249 19.09 -6.91 -20.42
N PHE A 250 19.46 -7.50 -19.28
CA PHE A 250 20.88 -7.63 -18.87
C PHE A 250 21.41 -9.07 -18.88
N ARG A 251 20.54 -10.06 -18.73
CA ARG A 251 20.86 -11.47 -18.48
C ARG A 251 20.61 -12.40 -19.67
N GLY A 252 20.56 -11.84 -20.88
CA GLY A 252 20.62 -12.59 -22.13
C GLY A 252 22.06 -12.79 -22.62
N ASP A 253 22.31 -12.51 -23.90
CA ASP A 253 23.62 -12.68 -24.53
C ASP A 253 24.73 -11.82 -23.87
N ALA A 254 24.37 -10.68 -23.26
CA ALA A 254 25.32 -9.84 -22.54
C ALA A 254 25.94 -10.57 -21.34
N LEU A 255 25.13 -11.29 -20.56
CA LEU A 255 25.62 -12.07 -19.42
C LEU A 255 26.40 -13.30 -19.88
N PHE A 256 25.93 -13.98 -20.92
CA PHE A 256 26.66 -15.11 -21.53
C PHE A 256 28.04 -14.69 -22.02
N HIS A 257 28.15 -13.54 -22.69
CA HIS A 257 29.43 -12.98 -23.10
C HIS A 257 30.32 -12.63 -21.90
N ALA A 258 29.77 -11.99 -20.87
CA ALA A 258 30.52 -11.63 -19.67
C ALA A 258 31.07 -12.85 -18.89
N ALA A 259 30.30 -13.94 -18.85
CA ALA A 259 30.71 -15.23 -18.28
C ALA A 259 31.89 -15.82 -19.09
N GLY A 260 31.76 -15.90 -20.41
CA GLY A 260 32.82 -16.39 -21.30
C GLY A 260 34.10 -15.53 -21.26
N ALA A 261 33.96 -14.23 -21.03
CA ALA A 261 35.06 -13.29 -20.83
C ALA A 261 35.67 -13.35 -19.41
N LYS A 262 35.20 -14.25 -18.54
CA LYS A 262 35.67 -14.41 -17.14
C LYS A 262 35.54 -13.15 -16.29
N LYS A 263 34.55 -12.29 -16.58
CA LYS A 263 34.21 -11.13 -15.73
C LYS A 263 33.40 -11.53 -14.49
N ILE A 264 32.87 -12.75 -14.48
CA ILE A 264 32.09 -13.31 -13.40
C ILE A 264 32.94 -14.40 -12.73
N PRO A 265 33.15 -14.35 -11.41
CA PRO A 265 33.87 -15.40 -10.70
C PRO A 265 33.21 -16.78 -10.90
N ALA A 266 34.03 -17.83 -10.97
CA ALA A 266 33.55 -19.20 -11.13
C ALA A 266 32.55 -19.56 -10.02
N GLY A 267 31.49 -20.29 -10.39
CA GLY A 267 30.43 -20.71 -9.47
C GLY A 267 29.33 -19.66 -9.21
N VAL A 268 29.54 -18.38 -9.53
CA VAL A 268 28.52 -17.35 -9.23
C VAL A 268 27.23 -17.56 -10.02
N ILE A 269 27.30 -17.95 -11.30
CA ILE A 269 26.10 -18.27 -12.10
C ILE A 269 25.38 -19.49 -11.51
N ASP A 270 26.13 -20.52 -11.12
CA ASP A 270 25.60 -21.71 -10.46
C ASP A 270 24.89 -21.34 -9.16
N ASP A 271 25.47 -20.45 -8.37
CA ASP A 271 24.87 -19.99 -7.12
C ASP A 271 23.58 -19.22 -7.36
N ARG A 272 23.47 -18.38 -8.40
CA ARG A 272 22.20 -17.68 -8.71
C ARG A 272 21.14 -18.66 -9.22
N ALA A 273 21.53 -19.58 -10.12
CA ALA A 273 20.64 -20.59 -10.67
C ALA A 273 20.11 -21.53 -9.57
N ARG A 274 20.96 -21.90 -8.61
CA ARG A 274 20.57 -22.67 -7.42
C ARG A 274 19.43 -21.99 -6.67
N GLN A 275 19.49 -20.69 -6.41
CA GLN A 275 18.43 -20.00 -5.68
C GLN A 275 17.09 -20.00 -6.44
N VAL A 276 17.12 -19.95 -7.77
CA VAL A 276 15.90 -20.06 -8.60
C VAL A 276 15.33 -21.48 -8.52
N LEU A 277 16.19 -22.51 -8.55
CA LEU A 277 15.77 -23.91 -8.40
C LEU A 277 15.27 -24.23 -6.98
N GLU A 278 15.86 -23.64 -5.95
CA GLU A 278 15.34 -23.74 -4.57
C GLU A 278 13.98 -23.06 -4.45
N LEU A 279 13.76 -21.92 -5.12
CA LEU A 279 12.43 -21.29 -5.15
C LEU A 279 11.38 -22.23 -5.75
N VAL A 280 11.72 -23.01 -6.80
CA VAL A 280 10.81 -24.03 -7.35
C VAL A 280 10.40 -25.04 -6.28
N ASN A 281 11.34 -25.48 -5.44
CA ASN A 281 11.05 -26.40 -4.33
C ASN A 281 10.19 -25.75 -3.25
N GLU A 282 10.46 -24.50 -2.86
CA GLU A 282 9.63 -23.76 -1.91
C GLU A 282 8.19 -23.60 -2.44
N CYS A 283 8.03 -23.23 -3.72
CA CYS A 283 6.72 -23.07 -4.35
C CYS A 283 5.98 -24.39 -4.61
N ALA A 284 6.67 -25.54 -4.63
CA ALA A 284 6.03 -26.84 -4.82
C ALA A 284 5.01 -27.15 -3.72
N ALA A 285 5.24 -26.64 -2.50
CA ALA A 285 4.38 -26.81 -1.33
C ALA A 285 2.97 -26.24 -1.51
N SER A 286 2.80 -25.18 -2.32
CA SER A 286 1.49 -24.59 -2.61
C SER A 286 0.52 -25.51 -3.35
N GLY A 287 1.04 -26.55 -4.02
CA GLY A 287 0.22 -27.41 -4.88
C GLY A 287 -0.25 -26.74 -6.19
N VAL A 288 0.03 -25.46 -6.39
CA VAL A 288 -0.30 -24.73 -7.63
C VAL A 288 0.40 -25.41 -8.81
N LYS A 289 -0.32 -25.49 -9.93
CA LYS A 289 0.19 -26.04 -11.19
C LYS A 289 0.72 -24.91 -12.07
N GLU A 290 1.75 -25.21 -12.84
CA GLU A 290 2.20 -24.33 -13.92
C GLU A 290 1.02 -23.97 -14.83
N ASN A 291 0.90 -22.67 -15.16
CA ASN A 291 -0.20 -22.12 -15.96
C ASN A 291 -1.62 -22.38 -15.40
N ALA A 292 -1.77 -22.54 -14.08
CA ALA A 292 -3.10 -22.62 -13.46
C ALA A 292 -3.99 -21.44 -13.88
N GLU A 293 -5.28 -21.73 -14.08
CA GLU A 293 -6.27 -20.71 -14.42
C GLU A 293 -6.45 -19.73 -13.26
N GLU A 294 -6.67 -18.45 -13.59
CA GLU A 294 -7.05 -17.47 -12.58
C GLU A 294 -8.54 -17.58 -12.27
N THR A 295 -8.85 -17.79 -10.99
CA THR A 295 -10.19 -17.91 -10.43
C THR A 295 -10.38 -16.90 -9.30
N THR A 296 -11.53 -16.97 -8.62
CA THR A 296 -11.91 -16.09 -7.52
C THR A 296 -12.15 -16.90 -6.25
N ASN A 297 -11.91 -16.29 -5.10
CA ASN A 297 -12.23 -16.80 -3.77
C ASN A 297 -13.16 -15.80 -3.03
N ASP A 298 -14.17 -15.33 -3.78
CA ASP A 298 -15.24 -14.45 -3.29
C ASP A 298 -16.27 -15.27 -2.51
N THR A 299 -16.09 -15.35 -1.19
CA THR A 299 -16.98 -16.09 -0.28
C THR A 299 -17.41 -15.20 0.89
N PRO A 300 -18.54 -15.53 1.56
CA PRO A 300 -18.97 -14.81 2.76
C PRO A 300 -17.90 -14.75 3.87
N GLU A 301 -17.07 -15.79 4.01
CA GLU A 301 -15.96 -15.83 4.98
C GLU A 301 -14.85 -14.86 4.61
N THR A 302 -14.51 -14.75 3.31
CA THR A 302 -13.58 -13.73 2.79
C THR A 302 -14.11 -12.33 3.12
N SER A 303 -15.36 -12.04 2.76
CA SER A 303 -16.02 -10.76 3.04
C SER A 303 -16.04 -10.44 4.55
N LYS A 304 -16.36 -11.41 5.40
CA LYS A 304 -16.37 -11.24 6.86
C LYS A 304 -15.00 -10.86 7.42
N LEU A 305 -13.92 -11.50 6.95
CA LEU A 305 -12.57 -11.16 7.40
C LEU A 305 -12.13 -9.78 6.89
N LEU A 306 -12.43 -9.44 5.62
CA LEU A 306 -12.12 -8.12 5.07
C LEU A 306 -12.86 -7.01 5.81
N ARG A 307 -14.13 -7.22 6.18
CA ARG A 307 -14.92 -6.28 6.98
C ARG A 307 -14.36 -6.11 8.39
N ARG A 308 -13.94 -7.20 9.03
CA ARG A 308 -13.25 -7.15 10.35
C ARG A 308 -11.95 -6.36 10.26
N LEU A 309 -11.11 -6.63 9.26
CA LEU A 309 -9.86 -5.91 9.03
C LEU A 309 -10.11 -4.41 8.79
N ALA A 310 -11.10 -4.07 7.95
CA ALA A 310 -11.49 -2.69 7.72
C ALA A 310 -11.92 -2.02 9.03
N ALA A 311 -12.86 -2.60 9.78
CA ALA A 311 -13.37 -2.02 11.02
C ALA A 311 -12.29 -1.91 12.13
N GLU A 312 -11.46 -2.93 12.32
CA GLU A 312 -10.41 -2.93 13.35
C GLU A 312 -9.18 -2.08 13.00
N SER A 313 -9.04 -1.66 11.74
CA SER A 313 -8.02 -0.70 11.30
C SER A 313 -8.40 0.76 11.56
N ILE A 314 -9.70 1.05 11.70
CA ILE A 314 -10.19 2.42 11.89
C ILE A 314 -9.71 2.96 13.24
N VAL A 315 -9.14 4.17 13.21
CA VAL A 315 -8.66 4.87 14.40
C VAL A 315 -9.62 6.00 14.73
N LEU A 316 -10.23 5.94 15.92
CA LEU A 316 -10.97 7.08 16.47
C LEU A 316 -9.95 8.09 17.01
N LEU A 317 -9.71 9.17 16.26
CA LEU A 317 -8.72 10.18 16.59
C LEU A 317 -9.24 11.14 17.66
N LYS A 318 -10.49 11.57 17.54
CA LYS A 318 -11.15 12.53 18.43
C LYS A 318 -12.62 12.17 18.59
N ASN A 319 -13.18 12.32 19.80
CA ASN A 319 -14.62 12.18 20.08
C ASN A 319 -15.02 12.98 21.32
N GLU A 320 -15.38 14.24 21.15
CA GLU A 320 -15.85 15.13 22.21
C GLU A 320 -17.38 15.17 22.26
N GLY A 321 -17.97 15.12 23.45
CA GLY A 321 -19.43 15.26 23.62
C GLY A 321 -20.26 14.07 23.13
N ASP A 322 -19.65 12.87 23.06
CA ASP A 322 -20.29 11.61 22.66
C ASP A 322 -21.04 11.72 21.31
N ILE A 323 -20.41 12.38 20.33
CA ILE A 323 -20.95 12.49 18.96
C ILE A 323 -21.03 11.13 18.29
N LEU A 324 -19.99 10.31 18.48
CA LEU A 324 -19.97 8.91 18.06
C LEU A 324 -20.15 7.98 19.28
N PRO A 325 -20.86 6.86 19.12
CA PRO A 325 -21.48 6.37 17.88
C PRO A 325 -22.74 7.15 17.46
N LEU A 326 -23.03 7.18 16.16
CA LEU A 326 -24.27 7.72 15.61
C LEU A 326 -25.46 6.84 16.00
N LYS A 327 -26.66 7.45 16.00
CA LYS A 327 -27.90 6.76 16.34
C LYS A 327 -28.70 6.42 15.09
N LYS A 328 -29.23 5.20 15.05
CA LYS A 328 -29.95 4.65 13.89
C LYS A 328 -31.34 5.27 13.69
N ASP A 329 -31.90 5.93 14.70
CA ASP A 329 -33.22 6.56 14.72
C ASP A 329 -33.18 8.08 14.46
N MET A 330 -32.00 8.63 14.15
CA MET A 330 -31.79 10.06 13.87
C MET A 330 -31.71 10.33 12.37
N LYS A 331 -32.08 11.55 11.94
CA LYS A 331 -31.90 11.99 10.56
C LYS A 331 -30.42 12.31 10.31
N ILE A 332 -29.78 11.55 9.43
CA ILE A 332 -28.35 11.67 9.15
C ILE A 332 -28.15 12.39 7.81
N LEU A 333 -27.25 13.37 7.80
CA LEU A 333 -26.76 13.96 6.56
C LEU A 333 -25.34 13.46 6.29
N VAL A 334 -25.16 12.80 5.15
CA VAL A 334 -23.85 12.37 4.66
C VAL A 334 -23.34 13.38 3.64
N ILE A 335 -22.11 13.87 3.83
CA ILE A 335 -21.52 14.90 2.98
C ILE A 335 -20.15 14.44 2.48
N GLY A 336 -19.81 14.77 1.24
CA GLY A 336 -18.42 14.77 0.77
C GLY A 336 -18.14 13.76 -0.35
N PRO A 337 -17.03 13.97 -1.07
CA PRO A 337 -16.73 13.22 -2.30
C PRO A 337 -16.40 11.75 -2.07
N ASN A 338 -15.85 11.43 -0.89
CA ASN A 338 -15.51 10.05 -0.56
C ASN A 338 -16.73 9.25 -0.04
N ALA A 339 -17.90 9.87 0.13
CA ALA A 339 -19.10 9.16 0.59
C ALA A 339 -19.61 8.16 -0.46
N LYS A 340 -19.74 8.60 -1.72
CA LYS A 340 -20.25 7.77 -2.84
C LYS A 340 -19.13 7.25 -3.77
N THR A 341 -17.87 7.42 -3.37
CA THR A 341 -16.71 6.89 -4.09
C THR A 341 -16.01 5.87 -3.21
N ALA A 342 -15.91 4.63 -3.67
CA ALA A 342 -15.21 3.58 -2.93
C ALA A 342 -13.69 3.84 -2.98
N THR A 343 -13.17 4.53 -1.97
CA THR A 343 -11.73 4.78 -1.84
C THR A 343 -11.08 3.61 -1.07
N TYR A 344 -10.91 2.49 -1.76
CA TYR A 344 -10.57 1.20 -1.15
C TYR A 344 -9.07 0.86 -1.17
N CYS A 345 -8.27 1.45 -2.06
CA CYS A 345 -6.81 1.27 -2.11
C CYS A 345 -6.08 2.52 -2.65
N GLY A 346 -4.75 2.53 -2.50
CA GLY A 346 -3.86 3.48 -3.20
C GLY A 346 -3.48 2.97 -4.59
N GLY A 347 -2.83 3.83 -5.38
CA GLY A 347 -2.53 3.56 -6.79
C GLY A 347 -1.25 2.75 -7.02
N GLY A 348 -1.03 2.30 -8.26
CA GLY A 348 0.17 1.57 -8.66
C GLY A 348 0.08 0.05 -8.56
N SER A 349 1.21 -0.62 -8.32
CA SER A 349 1.32 -2.09 -8.28
C SER A 349 0.56 -2.73 -7.12
N ALA A 350 0.20 -1.99 -6.07
CA ALA A 350 -0.70 -2.48 -5.02
C ALA A 350 -2.19 -2.46 -5.42
N SER A 351 -2.55 -1.76 -6.50
CA SER A 351 -3.93 -1.72 -6.97
C SER A 351 -4.32 -3.02 -7.68
N LEU A 352 -5.60 -3.36 -7.57
CA LEU A 352 -6.22 -4.52 -8.22
C LEU A 352 -7.70 -4.25 -8.48
N ARG A 353 -8.32 -5.10 -9.31
CA ARG A 353 -9.78 -5.13 -9.50
C ARG A 353 -10.41 -5.89 -8.33
N PRO A 354 -11.14 -5.24 -7.41
CA PRO A 354 -11.74 -5.95 -6.29
C PRO A 354 -12.96 -6.77 -6.76
N TYR A 355 -13.37 -7.79 -5.99
CA TYR A 355 -14.67 -8.47 -6.19
C TYR A 355 -15.82 -7.46 -6.25
N TYR A 356 -15.81 -6.53 -5.30
CA TYR A 356 -16.69 -5.39 -5.15
C TYR A 356 -15.99 -4.39 -4.22
N ALA A 357 -16.46 -3.15 -4.15
CA ALA A 357 -16.00 -2.20 -3.15
C ALA A 357 -17.18 -1.39 -2.64
N VAL A 358 -17.50 -1.53 -1.35
CA VAL A 358 -18.63 -0.86 -0.71
C VAL A 358 -18.25 0.58 -0.36
N THR A 359 -19.01 1.55 -0.86
CA THR A 359 -18.84 2.96 -0.52
C THR A 359 -19.27 3.24 0.92
N PRO A 360 -18.72 4.28 1.59
CA PRO A 360 -19.23 4.70 2.90
C PRO A 360 -20.74 4.97 2.91
N TYR A 361 -21.28 5.57 1.85
CA TYR A 361 -22.71 5.84 1.73
C TYR A 361 -23.54 4.56 1.72
N GLU A 362 -23.18 3.57 0.90
CA GLU A 362 -23.87 2.26 0.87
C GLU A 362 -23.83 1.57 2.24
N GLY A 363 -22.66 1.54 2.90
CA GLY A 363 -22.53 0.96 4.23
C GLY A 363 -23.41 1.64 5.27
N ILE A 364 -23.63 2.96 5.18
CA ILE A 364 -24.52 3.72 6.08
C ILE A 364 -25.98 3.46 5.73
N VAL A 365 -26.35 3.44 4.44
CA VAL A 365 -27.68 3.09 3.95
C VAL A 365 -28.10 1.71 4.47
N ASP A 366 -27.21 0.73 4.43
CA ASP A 366 -27.47 -0.62 4.96
C ASP A 366 -27.79 -0.65 6.46
N LYS A 367 -27.39 0.37 7.23
CA LYS A 367 -27.64 0.47 8.67
C LYS A 367 -28.95 1.15 9.03
N VAL A 368 -29.40 2.12 8.24
CA VAL A 368 -30.52 3.00 8.63
C VAL A 368 -31.60 3.17 7.56
N GLY A 369 -31.43 2.65 6.35
CA GLY A 369 -32.34 2.88 5.21
C GLY A 369 -32.07 4.21 4.51
N GLU A 370 -32.21 4.23 3.19
CA GLU A 370 -31.94 5.42 2.36
C GLU A 370 -32.89 6.58 2.69
N GLU A 371 -34.11 6.29 3.13
CA GLU A 371 -35.11 7.29 3.51
C GLU A 371 -34.73 8.14 4.74
N ASN A 372 -33.77 7.68 5.53
CA ASN A 372 -33.28 8.35 6.74
C ASN A 372 -31.97 9.13 6.50
N ILE A 373 -31.50 9.17 5.25
CA ILE A 373 -30.23 9.77 4.86
C ILE A 373 -30.46 10.86 3.81
N ASP A 374 -30.01 12.07 4.12
CA ASP A 374 -29.78 13.09 3.09
C ASP A 374 -28.33 13.01 2.60
N PHE A 375 -28.10 13.41 1.35
CA PHE A 375 -26.76 13.46 0.75
C PHE A 375 -26.44 14.82 0.13
N SER A 376 -25.20 15.27 0.30
CA SER A 376 -24.63 16.36 -0.50
C SER A 376 -23.19 16.05 -0.89
N ILE A 377 -22.82 16.32 -2.14
CA ILE A 377 -21.42 16.17 -2.56
C ILE A 377 -20.50 17.17 -1.84
N GLY A 378 -20.99 18.39 -1.61
CA GLY A 378 -20.26 19.49 -0.95
C GLY A 378 -19.11 20.06 -1.78
N ALA A 379 -18.13 19.24 -2.14
CA ALA A 379 -17.01 19.60 -2.99
C ALA A 379 -16.41 18.36 -3.67
N TYR A 380 -15.75 18.54 -4.81
CA TYR A 380 -14.92 17.50 -5.41
C TYR A 380 -13.50 17.48 -4.82
N SER A 381 -12.90 16.29 -4.83
CA SER A 381 -11.53 16.04 -4.35
C SER A 381 -10.69 15.20 -5.33
N HIS A 382 -11.22 14.87 -6.50
CA HIS A 382 -10.49 14.08 -7.48
C HIS A 382 -9.33 14.91 -8.08
N LYS A 383 -8.19 14.25 -8.36
CA LYS A 383 -7.05 14.90 -9.04
C LYS A 383 -7.24 14.86 -10.55
N GLU A 384 -7.67 13.70 -11.04
CA GLU A 384 -8.11 13.45 -12.41
C GLU A 384 -9.61 13.12 -12.37
N MET A 385 -10.34 13.34 -13.45
CA MET A 385 -11.79 13.09 -13.48
C MET A 385 -12.13 11.65 -13.05
N PRO A 386 -13.22 11.46 -12.28
CA PRO A 386 -13.57 10.15 -11.74
C PRO A 386 -14.03 9.19 -12.84
N SER A 387 -13.84 7.88 -12.62
CA SER A 387 -14.20 6.83 -13.56
C SER A 387 -15.67 6.89 -13.96
N LEU A 388 -15.95 6.81 -15.26
CA LEU A 388 -17.31 6.94 -15.81
C LEU A 388 -18.17 5.69 -15.64
N GLY A 389 -17.54 4.51 -15.51
CA GLY A 389 -18.22 3.25 -15.74
C GLY A 389 -19.29 2.87 -14.71
N ILE A 390 -19.39 3.53 -13.54
CA ILE A 390 -20.45 3.27 -12.57
C ILE A 390 -21.78 3.89 -13.04
N ASP A 391 -21.73 5.12 -13.54
CA ASP A 391 -22.92 5.89 -13.92
C ASP A 391 -23.35 5.64 -15.37
N TRP A 392 -22.50 4.97 -16.15
CA TRP A 392 -22.66 4.79 -17.59
C TRP A 392 -23.15 3.39 -17.93
N ARG A 393 -23.68 3.21 -19.15
CA ARG A 393 -24.32 1.97 -19.60
C ARG A 393 -23.75 1.50 -20.94
N THR A 394 -23.73 0.19 -21.17
CA THR A 394 -23.20 -0.40 -22.42
C THR A 394 -24.11 -0.23 -23.63
N THR A 395 -25.40 0.06 -23.43
CA THR A 395 -26.39 0.30 -24.49
C THR A 395 -27.25 1.54 -24.17
N ALA A 396 -27.95 2.07 -25.17
CA ALA A 396 -28.91 3.14 -24.97
C ALA A 396 -30.17 2.60 -24.30
N GLY A 397 -30.41 2.96 -23.03
CA GLY A 397 -31.58 2.56 -22.25
C GLY A 397 -31.23 1.83 -20.95
N GLU A 398 -32.26 1.42 -20.21
CA GLU A 398 -32.11 0.74 -18.91
C GLU A 398 -31.65 -0.72 -19.03
N ASP A 399 -31.76 -1.32 -20.21
CA ASP A 399 -31.34 -2.71 -20.47
C ASP A 399 -29.80 -2.88 -20.52
N GLY A 400 -29.05 -1.78 -20.54
CA GLY A 400 -27.59 -1.81 -20.55
C GLY A 400 -27.01 -2.14 -19.18
N GLU A 401 -25.95 -2.94 -19.17
CA GLU A 401 -25.16 -3.16 -17.95
C GLU A 401 -24.35 -1.91 -17.59
N ALA A 402 -24.10 -1.69 -16.30
CA ALA A 402 -23.25 -0.59 -15.84
C ALA A 402 -21.81 -0.78 -16.33
N GLY A 403 -21.28 0.20 -17.07
CA GLY A 403 -19.90 0.20 -17.56
C GLY A 403 -19.75 0.59 -19.02
N VAL A 404 -18.50 0.48 -19.49
CA VAL A 404 -18.10 0.75 -20.88
C VAL A 404 -17.74 -0.54 -21.61
N LEU A 405 -17.95 -0.56 -22.93
CA LEU A 405 -17.47 -1.61 -23.82
C LEU A 405 -16.13 -1.20 -24.43
N PHE A 406 -15.20 -2.14 -24.50
CA PHE A 406 -13.91 -1.99 -25.19
C PHE A 406 -13.90 -2.88 -26.43
N LYS A 407 -13.53 -2.31 -27.58
CA LYS A 407 -13.46 -3.02 -28.86
C LYS A 407 -12.10 -2.81 -29.48
N ALA A 408 -11.33 -3.86 -29.73
CA ALA A 408 -9.98 -3.75 -30.31
C ALA A 408 -9.97 -4.01 -31.82
N TYR A 409 -9.05 -3.34 -32.53
CA TYR A 409 -8.90 -3.36 -33.99
C TYR A 409 -7.42 -3.38 -34.39
N ASN A 410 -7.11 -3.98 -35.54
CA ASN A 410 -5.79 -3.84 -36.16
C ASN A 410 -5.71 -2.57 -37.04
N GLU A 411 -6.83 -2.23 -37.68
CA GLU A 411 -6.92 -1.12 -38.63
C GLU A 411 -7.31 0.19 -37.94
N SER A 412 -6.87 1.32 -38.50
CA SER A 412 -7.18 2.67 -38.01
C SER A 412 -8.69 2.96 -38.03
N PRO A 413 -9.22 3.84 -37.15
CA PRO A 413 -10.61 4.31 -37.22
C PRO A 413 -11.04 4.88 -38.58
N GLU A 414 -10.10 5.39 -39.38
CA GLU A 414 -10.38 5.92 -40.74
C GLU A 414 -10.62 4.82 -41.79
N ASP A 415 -10.25 3.57 -41.49
CA ASP A 415 -10.44 2.44 -42.39
C ASP A 415 -11.90 1.95 -42.34
N LYS A 416 -12.60 2.07 -43.47
CA LYS A 416 -14.00 1.67 -43.62
C LYS A 416 -14.21 0.16 -43.51
N ASP A 417 -13.16 -0.63 -43.74
CA ASP A 417 -13.18 -2.08 -43.68
C ASP A 417 -12.58 -2.62 -42.37
N ARG A 418 -12.34 -1.75 -41.36
CA ARG A 418 -11.77 -2.14 -40.06
C ARG A 418 -12.58 -3.25 -39.40
N ARG A 419 -11.90 -4.27 -38.86
CA ARG A 419 -12.56 -5.44 -38.25
C ARG A 419 -12.25 -5.52 -36.77
N CYS A 420 -13.31 -5.60 -35.98
CA CYS A 420 -13.20 -5.83 -34.54
C CYS A 420 -12.58 -7.20 -34.29
N VAL A 421 -11.47 -7.26 -33.57
CA VAL A 421 -10.78 -8.51 -33.24
C VAL A 421 -11.10 -9.00 -31.83
N ASP A 422 -11.51 -8.09 -30.95
CA ASP A 422 -11.86 -8.35 -29.56
C ASP A 422 -12.99 -7.43 -29.09
N VAL A 423 -13.85 -7.92 -28.20
CA VAL A 423 -14.89 -7.14 -27.52
C VAL A 423 -14.89 -7.55 -26.07
N LEU A 424 -14.63 -6.61 -25.17
CA LEU A 424 -14.53 -6.83 -23.74
C LEU A 424 -15.40 -5.82 -22.98
N GLY A 425 -15.77 -6.17 -21.75
CA GLY A 425 -16.60 -5.36 -20.88
C GLY A 425 -17.88 -6.11 -20.45
N PRO A 426 -18.74 -5.46 -19.64
CA PRO A 426 -18.63 -4.08 -19.19
C PRO A 426 -17.45 -3.82 -18.23
N PHE A 427 -16.87 -2.62 -18.32
CA PHE A 427 -15.88 -2.13 -17.35
C PHE A 427 -16.41 -0.92 -16.60
N THR A 428 -16.44 -1.01 -15.27
CA THR A 428 -16.81 0.11 -14.38
C THR A 428 -15.62 1.00 -14.04
N ASN A 429 -14.40 0.44 -14.07
CA ASN A 429 -13.14 1.19 -14.00
C ASN A 429 -12.64 1.49 -15.42
N THR A 430 -12.55 2.77 -15.75
CA THR A 430 -12.15 3.26 -17.07
C THR A 430 -10.70 3.75 -17.13
N SER A 431 -9.89 3.44 -16.12
CA SER A 431 -8.42 3.51 -16.18
C SER A 431 -7.86 2.17 -16.67
N MET A 432 -7.50 2.10 -17.94
CA MET A 432 -7.12 0.89 -18.66
C MET A 432 -5.63 0.92 -18.99
N MET A 433 -4.84 0.06 -18.33
CA MET A 433 -3.41 -0.09 -18.59
C MET A 433 -3.16 -1.36 -19.41
N PHE A 434 -2.66 -1.20 -20.64
CA PHE A 434 -2.53 -2.31 -21.60
C PHE A 434 -1.12 -2.94 -21.60
N MET A 435 -0.37 -2.83 -20.50
CA MET A 435 1.00 -3.36 -20.43
C MET A 435 1.08 -4.89 -20.60
N ASP A 436 0.04 -5.59 -20.19
CA ASP A 436 -0.10 -7.04 -20.23
C ASP A 436 -1.31 -7.50 -21.05
N TYR A 437 -1.96 -6.58 -21.78
CA TYR A 437 -3.01 -6.93 -22.73
C TYR A 437 -2.42 -7.64 -23.94
N LYS A 438 -2.86 -8.88 -24.17
CA LYS A 438 -2.44 -9.71 -25.30
C LYS A 438 -3.66 -10.34 -25.96
N ASN A 439 -3.76 -10.20 -27.29
CA ASN A 439 -4.73 -10.91 -28.10
C ASN A 439 -4.04 -11.50 -29.34
N PRO A 440 -4.13 -12.83 -29.61
CA PRO A 440 -3.46 -13.47 -30.75
C PRO A 440 -3.86 -12.94 -32.13
N LYS A 441 -4.98 -12.23 -32.24
CA LYS A 441 -5.47 -11.63 -33.49
C LYS A 441 -4.88 -10.24 -33.76
N LEU A 442 -4.20 -9.63 -32.79
CA LEU A 442 -3.45 -8.39 -33.00
C LEU A 442 -2.14 -8.70 -33.71
N LYS A 443 -1.89 -8.00 -34.82
CA LYS A 443 -0.79 -8.30 -35.75
C LYS A 443 0.49 -7.53 -35.45
N SER A 444 0.42 -6.46 -34.66
CA SER A 444 1.56 -5.60 -34.36
C SER A 444 1.38 -4.86 -33.02
N GLY A 445 2.43 -4.19 -32.55
CA GLY A 445 2.36 -3.31 -31.38
C GLY A 445 1.52 -2.05 -31.62
N LEU A 446 1.32 -1.65 -32.88
CA LEU A 446 0.35 -0.63 -33.27
C LEU A 446 -1.02 -1.30 -33.46
N TRP A 447 -1.99 -0.87 -32.66
CA TRP A 447 -3.38 -1.31 -32.69
C TRP A 447 -4.28 -0.20 -32.15
N TYR A 448 -5.59 -0.36 -32.34
CA TYR A 448 -6.59 0.66 -32.03
C TYR A 448 -7.71 0.08 -31.17
N ALA A 449 -8.41 0.92 -30.41
CA ALA A 449 -9.62 0.51 -29.72
C ALA A 449 -10.70 1.60 -29.68
N ASP A 450 -11.96 1.16 -29.69
CA ASP A 450 -13.10 1.99 -29.37
C ASP A 450 -13.57 1.67 -27.95
N ILE A 451 -13.66 2.68 -27.09
CA ILE A 451 -14.28 2.60 -25.77
C ILE A 451 -15.63 3.32 -25.85
N GLU A 452 -16.72 2.59 -25.71
CA GLU A 452 -18.08 3.07 -25.95
C GLU A 452 -18.99 2.89 -24.74
N ALA A 453 -19.79 3.91 -24.46
CA ALA A 453 -20.88 3.82 -23.49
C ALA A 453 -21.93 4.92 -23.71
N TYR A 454 -23.04 4.79 -22.99
CA TYR A 454 -24.18 5.68 -23.02
C TYR A 454 -24.44 6.23 -21.62
N TYR A 455 -24.79 7.51 -21.56
CA TYR A 455 -25.15 8.19 -20.31
C TYR A 455 -26.46 8.93 -20.49
N THR A 456 -27.43 8.66 -19.62
CA THR A 456 -28.67 9.44 -19.54
C THR A 456 -28.51 10.46 -18.44
N ALA A 457 -28.50 11.74 -18.80
CA ALA A 457 -28.26 12.80 -17.85
C ALA A 457 -29.41 12.90 -16.82
N ASP A 458 -29.04 12.98 -15.54
CA ASP A 458 -29.99 13.10 -14.43
C ASP A 458 -30.39 14.55 -14.11
N ARG A 459 -29.69 15.52 -14.72
CA ARG A 459 -29.94 16.96 -14.61
C ARG A 459 -29.49 17.74 -15.85
N ASP A 460 -29.86 19.02 -15.89
CA ASP A 460 -29.35 19.98 -16.85
C ASP A 460 -28.01 20.55 -16.35
N GLY A 461 -27.04 20.74 -17.25
CA GLY A 461 -25.79 21.40 -16.91
C GLY A 461 -24.65 21.13 -17.89
N GLU A 462 -23.45 21.52 -17.51
CA GLU A 462 -22.22 21.16 -18.22
C GLU A 462 -21.63 19.89 -17.58
N TYR A 463 -21.38 18.87 -18.41
CA TYR A 463 -20.69 17.65 -18.01
C TYR A 463 -19.27 17.68 -18.56
N GLU A 464 -18.27 17.55 -17.68
CA GLU A 464 -16.86 17.55 -18.05
C GLU A 464 -16.39 16.12 -18.28
N ILE A 465 -15.69 15.88 -19.40
CA ILE A 465 -15.07 14.60 -19.75
C ILE A 465 -13.56 14.82 -19.79
N GLY A 466 -12.83 14.07 -18.98
CA GLY A 466 -11.37 14.11 -18.87
C GLY A 466 -10.71 12.88 -19.50
N VAL A 467 -9.57 13.06 -20.16
CA VAL A 467 -8.79 11.95 -20.72
C VAL A 467 -7.30 12.12 -20.43
N CYS A 468 -6.69 11.04 -19.92
CA CYS A 468 -5.24 10.84 -19.91
C CYS A 468 -4.90 9.67 -20.84
N VAL A 469 -3.83 9.77 -21.63
CA VAL A 469 -3.45 8.69 -22.57
C VAL A 469 -1.94 8.48 -22.64
N TYR A 470 -1.51 7.22 -22.70
CA TYR A 470 -0.21 6.81 -23.23
C TYR A 470 -0.45 6.08 -24.56
N GLY A 471 -0.21 6.76 -25.67
CA GLY A 471 -0.75 6.42 -26.99
C GLY A 471 -1.32 7.69 -27.60
N SER A 472 -2.46 7.63 -28.26
CA SER A 472 -3.24 8.81 -28.67
C SER A 472 -4.74 8.52 -28.58
N ALA A 473 -5.56 9.57 -28.45
CA ALA A 473 -6.99 9.42 -28.30
C ALA A 473 -7.80 10.54 -28.96
N LYS A 474 -9.02 10.23 -29.39
CA LYS A 474 -10.07 11.17 -29.79
C LYS A 474 -11.37 10.83 -29.07
N VAL A 475 -12.12 11.83 -28.61
CA VAL A 475 -13.40 11.64 -27.92
C VAL A 475 -14.53 12.22 -28.76
N PHE A 476 -15.60 11.44 -28.89
CA PHE A 476 -16.81 11.81 -29.60
C PHE A 476 -18.02 11.73 -28.67
N VAL A 477 -18.93 12.69 -28.79
CA VAL A 477 -20.24 12.68 -28.14
C VAL A 477 -21.30 12.79 -29.23
N ASN A 478 -22.20 11.81 -29.30
CA ASN A 478 -23.19 11.68 -30.39
C ASN A 478 -22.54 11.78 -31.79
N ASP A 479 -21.38 11.13 -31.93
CA ASP A 479 -20.54 11.11 -33.13
C ASP A 479 -19.93 12.47 -33.55
N GLU A 480 -20.07 13.52 -32.74
CA GLU A 480 -19.35 14.79 -32.89
C GLU A 480 -18.03 14.76 -32.12
N LEU A 481 -16.92 15.15 -32.76
CA LEU A 481 -15.59 15.22 -32.13
C LEU A 481 -15.55 16.36 -31.11
N VAL A 482 -15.29 16.03 -29.84
CA VAL A 482 -15.23 17.01 -28.73
C VAL A 482 -13.82 17.17 -28.15
N LEU A 483 -12.94 16.19 -28.34
CA LEU A 483 -11.54 16.25 -27.86
C LEU A 483 -10.60 15.46 -28.78
N ASP A 484 -9.41 16.01 -29.04
CA ASP A 484 -8.38 15.39 -29.88
C ASP A 484 -6.99 15.52 -29.22
N ILE A 485 -6.39 14.38 -28.86
CA ILE A 485 -5.12 14.26 -28.15
C ILE A 485 -4.10 13.49 -29.04
N THR A 486 -4.17 13.67 -30.35
CA THR A 486 -3.27 13.00 -31.30
C THR A 486 -1.94 13.73 -31.50
N GLU A 487 -1.97 15.06 -31.66
CA GLU A 487 -0.78 15.85 -32.01
C GLU A 487 -0.21 16.66 -30.84
N ASN A 488 -1.05 17.31 -30.02
CA ASN A 488 -0.63 18.27 -29.00
C ASN A 488 -0.52 17.67 -27.58
N GLN A 489 0.17 16.54 -27.47
CA GLN A 489 0.31 15.81 -26.20
C GLN A 489 1.18 16.56 -25.20
N ARG A 490 0.69 16.72 -23.96
CA ARG A 490 1.44 17.31 -22.84
C ARG A 490 1.83 16.21 -21.86
N GLN A 491 3.12 16.07 -21.58
CA GLN A 491 3.62 15.06 -20.64
C GLN A 491 3.06 15.31 -19.23
N GLY A 492 2.41 14.29 -18.65
CA GLY A 492 1.87 14.34 -17.29
C GLY A 492 2.39 13.22 -16.38
N SER A 493 1.73 13.05 -15.23
CA SER A 493 2.07 12.02 -14.23
C SER A 493 1.33 10.69 -14.41
N ALA A 494 0.31 10.63 -15.28
CA ALA A 494 -0.48 9.42 -15.51
C ALA A 494 0.39 8.25 -15.98
N PHE A 495 -0.01 7.02 -15.61
CA PHE A 495 0.65 5.78 -16.03
C PHE A 495 2.17 5.76 -15.74
N PHE A 496 2.55 6.06 -14.49
CA PHE A 496 3.96 6.10 -14.06
C PHE A 496 4.80 7.12 -14.86
N GLY A 497 4.18 8.26 -15.21
CA GLY A 497 4.81 9.31 -16.00
C GLY A 497 4.98 9.00 -17.50
N LEU A 498 4.27 7.99 -18.04
CA LEU A 498 4.25 7.69 -19.48
C LEU A 498 3.13 8.42 -20.22
N GLY A 499 2.06 8.79 -19.51
CA GLY A 499 0.86 9.38 -20.08
C GLY A 499 0.88 10.89 -20.18
N THR A 500 -0.15 11.41 -20.83
CA THR A 500 -0.43 12.84 -20.87
C THR A 500 -0.90 13.38 -19.50
N ASP A 501 -0.86 14.70 -19.34
CA ASP A 501 -1.78 15.39 -18.44
C ASP A 501 -3.23 15.13 -18.86
N GLU A 502 -4.18 15.39 -17.95
CA GLU A 502 -5.60 15.29 -18.28
C GLU A 502 -6.02 16.44 -19.20
N ASP A 503 -6.57 16.10 -20.36
CA ASP A 503 -7.30 17.04 -21.22
C ASP A 503 -8.80 16.92 -20.94
N ILE A 504 -9.46 18.06 -20.73
CA ILE A 504 -10.87 18.13 -20.32
C ILE A 504 -11.67 18.90 -21.38
N CYS A 505 -12.83 18.37 -21.76
CA CYS A 505 -13.86 19.10 -22.51
C CYS A 505 -15.17 19.19 -21.71
N SER A 506 -15.93 20.28 -21.91
CA SER A 506 -17.26 20.44 -21.33
C SER A 506 -18.33 20.20 -22.41
N VAL A 507 -19.34 19.42 -22.06
CA VAL A 507 -20.46 19.06 -22.93
C VAL A 507 -21.76 19.52 -22.27
N PRO A 508 -22.56 20.37 -22.92
CA PRO A 508 -23.87 20.74 -22.41
C PRO A 508 -24.80 19.52 -22.48
N MET A 509 -25.31 19.10 -21.33
CA MET A 509 -26.23 17.98 -21.20
C MET A 509 -27.59 18.43 -20.66
N LYS A 510 -28.63 17.75 -21.13
CA LYS A 510 -30.03 17.97 -20.77
C LYS A 510 -30.59 16.76 -20.07
N LYS A 511 -31.31 17.01 -18.97
CA LYS A 511 -31.95 15.98 -18.17
C LYS A 511 -32.79 15.06 -19.05
N ASP A 512 -32.75 13.78 -18.73
CA ASP A 512 -33.48 12.68 -19.38
C ASP A 512 -33.07 12.43 -20.85
N GLN A 513 -32.07 13.14 -21.39
CA GLN A 513 -31.49 12.86 -22.69
C GLN A 513 -30.32 11.88 -22.56
N THR A 514 -30.29 10.89 -23.45
CA THR A 514 -29.18 9.93 -23.57
C THR A 514 -28.12 10.42 -24.55
N TYR A 515 -26.86 10.33 -24.15
CA TYR A 515 -25.67 10.70 -24.91
C TYR A 515 -24.83 9.46 -25.16
N LYS A 516 -24.41 9.23 -26.41
CA LYS A 516 -23.41 8.22 -26.76
C LYS A 516 -22.04 8.85 -26.67
N VAL A 517 -21.14 8.28 -25.88
CA VAL A 517 -19.74 8.71 -25.84
C VAL A 517 -18.84 7.59 -26.33
N ARG A 518 -17.90 7.95 -27.18
CA ARG A 518 -16.97 7.04 -27.83
C ARG A 518 -15.58 7.63 -27.82
N LEU A 519 -14.63 6.93 -27.20
CA LEU A 519 -13.22 7.24 -27.29
C LEU A 519 -12.57 6.30 -28.30
N GLU A 520 -11.93 6.88 -29.33
CA GLU A 520 -11.02 6.17 -30.23
C GLU A 520 -9.61 6.26 -29.66
N PHE A 521 -8.98 5.12 -29.41
CA PHE A 521 -7.62 4.99 -28.88
C PHE A 521 -6.69 4.38 -29.92
N ALA A 522 -5.44 4.83 -29.95
CA ALA A 522 -4.34 4.14 -30.61
C ALA A 522 -3.19 3.90 -29.64
N SER A 523 -2.57 2.71 -29.73
CA SER A 523 -1.57 2.24 -28.77
C SER A 523 -0.30 3.09 -28.69
N ALA A 524 0.57 2.77 -27.73
CA ALA A 524 1.79 3.50 -27.39
C ALA A 524 2.67 3.96 -28.58
N PRO A 525 2.85 3.20 -29.69
CA PRO A 525 3.64 3.67 -30.84
C PRO A 525 3.18 5.00 -31.46
N THR A 526 1.95 5.44 -31.17
CA THR A 526 1.43 6.73 -31.63
C THR A 526 1.77 7.90 -30.70
N SER A 527 2.21 7.62 -29.47
CA SER A 527 2.59 8.62 -28.48
C SER A 527 3.74 9.49 -28.97
N LYS A 528 3.69 10.78 -28.67
CA LYS A 528 4.77 11.77 -28.91
C LYS A 528 5.62 12.02 -27.67
N LEU A 529 5.27 11.38 -26.55
CA LEU A 529 5.92 11.56 -25.25
C LEU A 529 7.21 10.73 -25.15
N THR A 530 8.13 11.19 -24.31
CA THR A 530 9.44 10.53 -24.08
C THR A 530 9.74 10.28 -22.60
N GLY A 531 8.78 10.56 -21.69
CA GLY A 531 8.92 10.36 -20.26
C GLY A 531 8.71 8.91 -19.81
N GLY A 532 8.82 8.69 -18.49
CA GLY A 532 8.56 7.40 -17.83
C GLY A 532 9.78 6.46 -17.75
N SER A 533 9.66 5.43 -16.91
CA SER A 533 10.72 4.44 -16.66
C SER A 533 10.34 2.99 -16.93
N VAL A 534 9.09 2.76 -17.35
CA VAL A 534 8.48 1.45 -17.62
C VAL A 534 8.07 1.42 -19.09
N ASP A 535 8.09 0.26 -19.73
CA ASP A 535 7.57 0.11 -21.10
C ASP A 535 6.27 -0.70 -21.06
N PHE A 536 5.17 -0.09 -21.50
CA PHE A 536 3.87 -0.76 -21.56
C PHE A 536 3.66 -1.46 -22.92
N GLY A 537 4.32 -1.04 -24.01
CA GLY A 537 4.08 -1.56 -25.36
C GLY A 537 2.67 -1.32 -25.94
N GLY A 538 1.60 -1.71 -25.23
CA GLY A 538 0.19 -1.53 -25.59
C GLY A 538 -0.38 -0.14 -25.25
N GLY A 539 0.31 0.65 -24.42
CA GLY A 539 -0.17 1.96 -23.98
C GLY A 539 -1.14 1.90 -22.81
N ALA A 540 -1.84 3.00 -22.57
CA ALA A 540 -2.86 3.10 -21.53
C ALA A 540 -3.82 4.27 -21.81
N VAL A 541 -5.03 4.21 -21.27
CA VAL A 541 -6.00 5.31 -21.36
C VAL A 541 -6.86 5.36 -20.11
N ARG A 542 -7.15 6.57 -19.63
CA ARG A 542 -8.14 6.84 -18.61
C ARG A 542 -9.16 7.78 -19.22
N ILE A 543 -10.43 7.44 -19.10
CA ILE A 543 -11.53 8.35 -19.41
C ILE A 543 -12.36 8.57 -18.16
N GLY A 544 -12.48 9.82 -17.72
CA GLY A 544 -13.25 10.21 -16.55
C GLY A 544 -14.32 11.24 -16.90
N GLY A 545 -15.20 11.53 -15.95
CA GLY A 545 -16.09 12.67 -16.08
C GLY A 545 -16.98 12.93 -14.89
N ALA A 546 -17.40 14.17 -14.78
CA ALA A 546 -18.24 14.66 -13.71
C ALA A 546 -19.03 15.88 -14.17
N TRP A 547 -20.14 16.14 -13.51
CA TRP A 547 -20.84 17.40 -13.67
C TRP A 547 -19.97 18.57 -13.19
N LYS A 548 -19.95 19.66 -13.94
CA LYS A 548 -19.32 20.90 -13.48
C LYS A 548 -20.14 21.49 -12.32
N ILE A 549 -19.46 21.86 -11.23
CA ILE A 549 -20.08 22.48 -10.06
C ILE A 549 -19.41 23.81 -9.71
N ASP A 550 -20.17 24.72 -9.10
CA ASP A 550 -19.59 25.84 -8.34
C ASP A 550 -19.33 25.35 -6.91
N ALA A 551 -18.06 25.19 -6.56
CA ALA A 551 -17.66 24.65 -5.26
C ALA A 551 -18.12 25.55 -4.09
N ASP A 552 -18.19 26.87 -4.27
CA ASP A 552 -18.59 27.80 -3.22
C ASP A 552 -20.10 27.76 -3.00
N GLU A 553 -20.89 27.53 -4.05
CA GLU A 553 -22.32 27.28 -3.93
C GLU A 553 -22.61 25.91 -3.29
N GLU A 554 -21.90 24.85 -3.69
CA GLU A 554 -22.09 23.52 -3.11
C GLU A 554 -21.68 23.45 -1.63
N VAL A 555 -20.62 24.15 -1.22
CA VAL A 555 -20.25 24.29 0.20
C VAL A 555 -21.34 25.01 0.99
N ARG A 556 -21.90 26.11 0.46
CA ARG A 556 -23.02 26.82 1.10
C ARG A 556 -24.25 25.92 1.23
N ARG A 557 -24.59 25.17 0.17
CA ARG A 557 -25.71 24.23 0.16
C ARG A 557 -25.53 23.12 1.20
N ALA A 558 -24.33 22.53 1.27
CA ALA A 558 -24.00 21.50 2.26
C ALA A 558 -24.12 22.01 3.70
N ALA A 559 -23.61 23.22 3.98
CA ALA A 559 -23.76 23.84 5.30
C ALA A 559 -25.21 24.18 5.65
N GLU A 560 -26.03 24.59 4.67
CA GLU A 560 -27.46 24.84 4.91
C GLU A 560 -28.21 23.55 5.24
N LEU A 561 -27.99 22.48 4.47
CA LEU A 561 -28.57 21.15 4.75
C LEU A 561 -28.19 20.67 6.15
N ALA A 562 -26.93 20.89 6.57
CA ALA A 562 -26.42 20.48 7.86
C ALA A 562 -27.20 21.07 9.05
N LYS A 563 -27.78 22.26 8.92
CA LYS A 563 -28.59 22.88 10.00
C LYS A 563 -29.84 22.08 10.37
N SER A 564 -30.36 21.30 9.42
CA SER A 564 -31.62 20.54 9.57
C SER A 564 -31.42 19.06 9.94
N ALA A 565 -30.17 18.59 9.94
CA ALA A 565 -29.83 17.21 10.28
C ALA A 565 -29.61 17.04 11.78
N ASP A 566 -29.97 15.88 12.33
CA ASP A 566 -29.71 15.57 13.74
C ASP A 566 -28.22 15.26 13.97
N GLN A 567 -27.61 14.58 13.00
CA GLN A 567 -26.19 14.26 12.99
C GLN A 567 -25.63 14.38 11.57
N VAL A 568 -24.38 14.81 11.45
CA VAL A 568 -23.70 14.98 10.16
C VAL A 568 -22.46 14.10 10.11
N LEU A 569 -22.27 13.39 9.00
CA LEU A 569 -21.06 12.64 8.71
C LEU A 569 -20.42 13.19 7.44
N VAL A 570 -19.22 13.76 7.55
CA VAL A 570 -18.44 14.21 6.40
C VAL A 570 -17.42 13.13 6.03
N CYS A 571 -17.54 12.55 4.83
CA CYS A 571 -16.57 11.62 4.25
C CYS A 571 -15.62 12.39 3.32
N ALA A 572 -14.38 12.55 3.76
CA ALA A 572 -13.35 13.32 3.06
C ALA A 572 -12.01 12.57 3.03
N GLY A 573 -11.05 13.08 2.28
CA GLY A 573 -9.71 12.50 2.26
C GLY A 573 -9.04 12.61 0.90
N LEU A 574 -8.13 11.67 0.67
CA LEU A 574 -7.39 11.46 -0.57
C LEU A 574 -7.99 10.29 -1.34
N ASN A 575 -7.29 9.86 -2.39
CA ASN A 575 -7.59 8.65 -3.16
C ASN A 575 -6.33 8.17 -3.91
N MET A 576 -6.46 7.13 -4.74
CA MET A 576 -5.36 6.56 -5.53
C MET A 576 -4.71 7.52 -6.54
N ASP A 577 -5.32 8.66 -6.86
CA ASP A 577 -4.72 9.65 -7.76
C ASP A 577 -3.75 10.58 -7.00
N TRP A 578 -3.94 10.71 -5.69
CA TRP A 578 -3.11 11.51 -4.80
C TRP A 578 -2.01 10.67 -4.13
N GLU A 579 -2.31 9.43 -3.75
CA GLU A 579 -1.36 8.49 -3.16
C GLU A 579 -1.17 7.29 -4.08
N SER A 580 -0.07 7.31 -4.85
CA SER A 580 0.22 6.32 -5.88
C SER A 580 1.71 6.06 -6.04
N GLU A 581 2.02 4.86 -6.50
CA GLU A 581 3.32 4.55 -7.05
C GLU A 581 3.70 5.50 -8.21
N GLY A 582 4.96 5.95 -8.24
CA GLY A 582 5.53 6.75 -9.31
C GLY A 582 5.66 8.25 -9.02
N PHE A 583 4.98 8.79 -8.02
CA PHE A 583 5.16 10.18 -7.58
C PHE A 583 4.84 10.36 -6.09
N ASP A 584 5.46 11.35 -5.46
CA ASP A 584 5.17 11.74 -4.08
C ASP A 584 4.12 12.86 -4.03
N ARG A 585 3.43 13.00 -2.88
CA ARG A 585 2.49 14.11 -2.66
C ARG A 585 3.25 15.44 -2.57
N PRO A 586 2.67 16.54 -3.11
CA PRO A 586 3.31 17.86 -3.05
C PRO A 586 3.25 18.50 -1.66
N ASP A 587 2.19 18.21 -0.89
CA ASP A 587 1.99 18.67 0.47
C ASP A 587 1.02 17.74 1.23
N MET A 588 0.70 18.08 2.49
CA MET A 588 -0.21 17.32 3.35
C MET A 588 -1.67 17.80 3.28
N LYS A 589 -2.03 18.74 2.40
CA LYS A 589 -3.36 19.35 2.43
C LYS A 589 -4.44 18.40 1.93
N LEU A 590 -5.67 18.64 2.37
CA LEU A 590 -6.83 18.04 1.72
C LEU A 590 -7.07 18.70 0.35
N PRO A 591 -7.49 17.93 -0.67
CA PRO A 591 -7.74 18.46 -2.01
C PRO A 591 -8.83 19.53 -2.06
N GLY A 592 -8.62 20.52 -2.94
CA GLY A 592 -9.64 21.47 -3.34
C GLY A 592 -10.27 22.24 -2.18
N HIS A 593 -11.59 22.16 -2.06
CA HIS A 593 -12.39 22.96 -1.11
C HIS A 593 -12.74 22.20 0.18
N LEU A 594 -12.14 21.03 0.42
CA LEU A 594 -12.52 20.13 1.52
C LEU A 594 -12.34 20.76 2.91
N ASP A 595 -11.25 21.48 3.16
CA ASP A 595 -11.04 22.14 4.46
C ASP A 595 -12.11 23.20 4.75
N ARG A 596 -12.53 23.93 3.71
CA ARG A 596 -13.60 24.93 3.80
C ARG A 596 -14.96 24.28 3.99
N LEU A 597 -15.23 23.18 3.26
CA LEU A 597 -16.44 22.37 3.42
C LEU A 597 -16.59 21.88 4.86
N ILE A 598 -15.56 21.22 5.39
CA ILE A 598 -15.57 20.66 6.75
C ILE A 598 -15.76 21.78 7.78
N SER A 599 -15.05 22.90 7.63
CA SER A 599 -15.21 24.05 8.53
C SER A 599 -16.64 24.60 8.51
N ALA A 600 -17.21 24.83 7.32
CA ALA A 600 -18.54 25.42 7.17
C ALA A 600 -19.65 24.49 7.69
N VAL A 601 -19.52 23.18 7.47
CA VAL A 601 -20.46 22.17 7.97
C VAL A 601 -20.38 22.06 9.50
N ALA A 602 -19.18 21.99 10.07
CA ALA A 602 -19.00 21.89 11.51
C ALA A 602 -19.49 23.15 12.25
N GLU A 603 -19.34 24.33 11.65
CA GLU A 603 -19.91 25.59 12.16
C GLU A 603 -21.44 25.59 12.08
N ALA A 604 -22.03 25.03 11.03
CA ALA A 604 -23.48 24.95 10.86
C ALA A 604 -24.12 23.89 11.76
N ASN A 605 -23.43 22.79 12.04
CA ASN A 605 -23.90 21.72 12.91
C ASN A 605 -22.78 21.19 13.83
N PRO A 606 -22.83 21.46 15.15
CA PRO A 606 -21.82 20.99 16.09
C PRO A 606 -21.90 19.48 16.37
N ARG A 607 -22.84 18.73 15.79
CA ARG A 607 -22.90 17.26 15.80
C ARG A 607 -22.32 16.65 14.53
N THR A 608 -21.21 17.22 14.08
CA THR A 608 -20.47 16.77 12.89
C THR A 608 -19.36 15.81 13.27
N ALA A 609 -19.36 14.62 12.67
CA ALA A 609 -18.22 13.71 12.64
C ALA A 609 -17.56 13.74 11.25
N VAL A 610 -16.23 13.62 11.21
CA VAL A 610 -15.46 13.52 9.96
C VAL A 610 -14.82 12.15 9.87
N VAL A 611 -14.99 11.47 8.73
CA VAL A 611 -14.28 10.24 8.35
C VAL A 611 -13.26 10.59 7.28
N LEU A 612 -11.98 10.39 7.59
CA LEU A 612 -10.86 10.63 6.69
C LEU A 612 -10.38 9.32 6.05
N GLN A 613 -10.38 9.26 4.72
CA GLN A 613 -9.77 8.17 3.96
C GLN A 613 -8.47 8.65 3.30
N SER A 614 -7.34 8.25 3.86
CA SER A 614 -5.99 8.56 3.36
C SER A 614 -5.03 7.46 3.84
N GLY A 615 -4.05 7.10 3.04
CA GLY A 615 -3.02 6.15 3.47
C GLY A 615 -1.98 6.77 4.42
N THR A 616 -1.78 8.08 4.34
CA THR A 616 -0.81 8.84 5.13
C THR A 616 -1.42 10.14 5.70
N PRO A 617 -0.78 10.79 6.70
CA PRO A 617 -1.34 11.95 7.38
C PRO A 617 -1.72 13.10 6.45
N VAL A 618 -2.81 13.78 6.78
CA VAL A 618 -3.26 15.04 6.17
C VAL A 618 -3.36 16.13 7.23
N GLU A 619 -3.13 17.38 6.84
CA GLU A 619 -3.36 18.54 7.70
C GLU A 619 -4.86 18.69 8.00
N MET A 620 -5.18 19.12 9.23
CA MET A 620 -6.56 19.32 9.69
C MET A 620 -6.72 20.72 10.29
N PRO A 621 -6.67 21.80 9.48
CA PRO A 621 -6.78 23.18 10.00
C PRO A 621 -8.11 23.44 10.73
N TRP A 622 -9.14 22.63 10.47
CA TRP A 622 -10.47 22.65 11.08
C TRP A 622 -10.60 21.77 12.34
N LEU A 623 -9.55 21.09 12.80
CA LEU A 623 -9.63 20.09 13.88
C LEU A 623 -10.21 20.64 15.20
N SER A 624 -9.97 21.92 15.50
CA SER A 624 -10.51 22.57 16.70
C SER A 624 -12.03 22.79 16.65
N LYS A 625 -12.64 22.79 15.46
CA LYS A 625 -14.08 23.01 15.24
C LYS A 625 -14.88 21.71 15.16
N VAL A 626 -14.21 20.59 14.91
CA VAL A 626 -14.85 19.29 14.72
C VAL A 626 -14.76 18.46 16.00
N PRO A 627 -15.86 18.00 16.59
CA PRO A 627 -15.85 17.23 17.82
C PRO A 627 -15.42 15.76 17.63
N ALA A 628 -15.68 15.15 16.46
CA ALA A 628 -15.37 13.74 16.21
C ALA A 628 -14.64 13.54 14.88
N VAL A 629 -13.53 12.78 14.92
CA VAL A 629 -12.71 12.47 13.75
C VAL A 629 -12.29 11.01 13.77
N LEU A 630 -12.54 10.31 12.67
CA LEU A 630 -12.12 8.93 12.40
C LEU A 630 -11.11 8.93 11.26
N GLN A 631 -10.02 8.20 11.41
CA GLN A 631 -9.14 7.82 10.31
C GLN A 631 -9.52 6.42 9.84
N ALA A 632 -10.04 6.32 8.61
CA ALA A 632 -10.52 5.07 8.02
C ALA A 632 -9.58 4.46 6.97
N TRP A 633 -8.48 5.16 6.65
CA TRP A 633 -7.48 4.69 5.69
C TRP A 633 -8.09 4.35 4.32
N TYR A 634 -7.44 3.44 3.59
CA TYR A 634 -8.04 2.70 2.48
C TYR A 634 -8.35 1.28 2.94
N GLY A 635 -9.64 0.96 3.09
CA GLY A 635 -10.11 -0.24 3.81
C GLY A 635 -10.38 -1.49 2.97
N GLY A 636 -10.05 -1.50 1.68
CA GLY A 636 -10.33 -2.64 0.80
C GLY A 636 -11.82 -2.82 0.45
N ASN A 637 -12.21 -4.03 0.01
CA ASN A 637 -13.56 -4.32 -0.49
C ASN A 637 -14.68 -3.86 0.46
N GLU A 638 -14.47 -4.06 1.76
CA GLU A 638 -15.46 -3.85 2.81
C GLU A 638 -15.31 -2.49 3.52
N THR A 639 -14.61 -1.53 2.89
CA THR A 639 -14.31 -0.22 3.50
C THR A 639 -15.56 0.50 4.00
N GLY A 640 -16.64 0.56 3.22
CA GLY A 640 -17.88 1.24 3.60
C GLY A 640 -18.60 0.57 4.77
N ASN A 641 -18.65 -0.77 4.75
CA ASN A 641 -19.24 -1.57 5.82
C ASN A 641 -18.45 -1.46 7.14
N GLY A 642 -17.11 -1.49 7.07
CA GLY A 642 -16.26 -1.29 8.23
C GLY A 642 -16.40 0.11 8.83
N ILE A 643 -16.50 1.16 7.98
CA ILE A 643 -16.80 2.53 8.43
C ILE A 643 -18.16 2.57 9.14
N ALA A 644 -19.21 2.00 8.53
CA ALA A 644 -20.54 2.00 9.12
C ALA A 644 -20.58 1.25 10.46
N ASP A 645 -19.92 0.10 10.57
CA ASP A 645 -19.84 -0.67 11.83
C ASP A 645 -19.27 0.16 12.98
N VAL A 646 -18.20 0.91 12.72
CA VAL A 646 -17.56 1.75 13.74
C VAL A 646 -18.40 2.99 14.02
N VAL A 647 -18.89 3.68 12.98
CA VAL A 647 -19.67 4.91 13.12
C VAL A 647 -20.95 4.67 13.94
N PHE A 648 -21.60 3.52 13.78
CA PHE A 648 -22.81 3.17 14.55
C PHE A 648 -22.53 2.36 15.83
N GLY A 649 -21.27 2.04 16.13
CA GLY A 649 -20.89 1.31 17.34
C GLY A 649 -21.24 -0.17 17.36
N ASP A 650 -21.56 -0.76 16.20
CA ASP A 650 -21.63 -2.22 16.06
C ASP A 650 -20.23 -2.85 16.26
N VAL A 651 -19.17 -2.10 15.94
CA VAL A 651 -17.78 -2.37 16.34
C VAL A 651 -17.25 -1.19 17.15
N ASN A 652 -16.69 -1.47 18.32
CA ASN A 652 -15.99 -0.46 19.12
C ASN A 652 -14.61 -0.17 18.48
N PRO A 653 -14.27 1.09 18.12
CA PRO A 653 -13.00 1.40 17.51
C PRO A 653 -11.84 0.99 18.42
N CYS A 654 -10.86 0.32 17.83
CA CYS A 654 -9.71 -0.23 18.54
C CYS A 654 -8.40 -0.13 17.74
N GLY A 655 -8.43 0.49 16.55
CA GLY A 655 -7.22 0.81 15.81
C GLY A 655 -6.40 1.88 16.52
N LYS A 656 -5.09 1.85 16.31
CA LYS A 656 -4.11 2.82 16.80
C LYS A 656 -3.33 3.38 15.61
N THR A 657 -2.93 4.64 15.63
CA THR A 657 -2.19 5.23 14.50
C THR A 657 -0.86 4.50 14.30
N SER A 658 -0.62 3.99 13.09
CA SER A 658 0.66 3.43 12.67
C SER A 658 1.70 4.50 12.28
N LEU A 659 1.26 5.76 12.22
CA LEU A 659 2.03 6.94 11.84
C LEU A 659 1.76 8.10 12.80
N SER A 660 2.74 8.97 13.00
CA SER A 660 2.56 10.26 13.65
C SER A 660 1.85 11.23 12.69
N PHE A 661 0.88 12.00 13.19
CA PHE A 661 0.15 13.01 12.43
C PHE A 661 0.67 14.41 12.80
N PRO A 662 1.65 14.97 12.08
CA PRO A 662 2.13 16.31 12.36
C PRO A 662 1.02 17.35 12.15
N ILE A 663 1.13 18.49 12.84
CA ILE A 663 0.14 19.58 12.72
C ILE A 663 0.25 20.23 11.34
N LYS A 664 1.47 20.39 10.84
CA LYS A 664 1.79 20.94 9.52
C LYS A 664 2.82 20.10 8.78
N ASN A 665 2.85 20.24 7.46
CA ASN A 665 3.86 19.64 6.61
C ASN A 665 5.29 19.98 7.08
N GLU A 666 5.56 21.23 7.46
CA GLU A 666 6.89 21.68 7.88
C GLU A 666 7.36 21.09 9.22
N ASP A 667 6.46 20.45 9.97
CA ASP A 667 6.80 19.85 11.26
C ASP A 667 7.53 18.52 11.12
N ASN A 668 7.45 17.88 9.95
CA ASN A 668 7.96 16.54 9.75
C ASN A 668 9.50 16.48 9.63
N PRO A 669 10.16 15.39 10.08
CA PRO A 669 11.63 15.30 10.15
C PRO A 669 12.31 15.37 8.78
N ALA A 670 11.62 14.93 7.72
CA ALA A 670 12.17 14.88 6.37
C ALA A 670 11.85 16.14 5.54
N PHE A 671 11.16 17.15 6.06
CA PHE A 671 10.64 18.29 5.29
C PHE A 671 11.69 18.95 4.35
N LEU A 672 12.92 19.15 4.83
CA LEU A 672 13.99 19.77 4.03
C LEU A 672 14.71 18.81 3.07
N ASN A 673 14.53 17.51 3.25
CA ASN A 673 15.28 16.46 2.55
C ASN A 673 14.34 15.34 2.04
N TYR A 674 13.17 15.70 1.51
CA TYR A 674 12.20 14.75 0.94
C TYR A 674 11.97 15.02 -0.55
N ARG A 675 13.07 14.97 -1.30
CA ARG A 675 13.12 15.10 -2.76
C ARG A 675 14.48 14.61 -3.26
N SER A 676 14.52 14.05 -4.47
CA SER A 676 15.80 13.81 -5.16
C SER A 676 16.35 15.14 -5.65
N GLU A 677 17.44 15.61 -5.05
CA GLU A 677 18.15 16.82 -5.43
C GLU A 677 19.48 16.44 -6.07
N ALA A 678 19.58 16.65 -7.39
CA ALA A 678 20.71 16.21 -8.21
C ALA A 678 21.01 14.70 -8.06
N GLY A 679 19.96 13.88 -8.02
CA GLY A 679 20.07 12.41 -7.97
C GLY A 679 20.40 11.82 -6.59
N ARG A 680 20.19 12.57 -5.50
CA ARG A 680 20.41 12.11 -4.13
C ARG A 680 19.36 12.65 -3.16
N VAL A 681 19.21 11.96 -2.03
CA VAL A 681 18.43 12.41 -0.87
C VAL A 681 19.24 12.17 0.40
N LEU A 682 19.23 13.13 1.32
CA LEU A 682 19.92 13.02 2.62
C LEU A 682 18.93 12.58 3.70
N TYR A 683 19.19 11.47 4.38
CA TYR A 683 18.40 11.06 5.54
C TYR A 683 18.93 11.77 6.80
N GLY A 684 18.80 13.10 6.79
CA GLY A 684 19.42 14.00 7.77
C GLY A 684 18.83 13.93 9.18
N GLU A 685 17.65 13.34 9.33
CA GLU A 685 17.00 13.02 10.60
C GLU A 685 17.61 11.80 11.30
N ASP A 686 18.46 11.02 10.63
CA ASP A 686 19.12 9.82 11.19
C ASP A 686 18.08 8.85 11.82
N VAL A 687 18.31 8.35 13.03
CA VAL A 687 17.38 7.47 13.77
C VAL A 687 16.10 8.18 14.26
N TYR A 688 15.98 9.49 14.09
CA TYR A 688 14.82 10.26 14.55
C TYR A 688 13.75 10.31 13.44
N VAL A 689 13.14 9.15 13.19
CA VAL A 689 12.00 8.98 12.27
C VAL A 689 10.70 8.84 13.06
N GLY A 690 9.64 9.50 12.59
CA GLY A 690 8.32 9.43 13.22
C GLY A 690 8.31 9.98 14.65
N TYR A 691 7.59 9.33 15.56
CA TYR A 691 7.47 9.73 16.96
C TYR A 691 8.83 9.86 17.67
N ARG A 692 9.88 9.13 17.23
CA ARG A 692 11.24 9.29 17.76
C ARG A 692 11.74 10.73 17.62
N TYR A 693 11.38 11.42 16.54
CA TYR A 693 11.68 12.83 16.32
C TYR A 693 10.85 13.74 17.19
N TYR A 694 9.53 13.62 17.08
CA TYR A 694 8.58 14.54 17.75
C TYR A 694 8.77 14.50 19.27
N ASP A 695 8.86 13.30 19.85
CA ASP A 695 9.05 13.14 21.29
C ASP A 695 10.39 13.65 21.77
N THR A 696 11.46 13.42 21.00
CA THR A 696 12.82 13.84 21.40
C THR A 696 12.97 15.36 21.35
N LEU A 697 12.22 16.04 20.48
CA LEU A 697 12.18 17.49 20.40
C LEU A 697 11.13 18.12 21.32
N GLY A 698 10.21 17.34 21.89
CA GLY A 698 9.01 17.88 22.54
C GLY A 698 8.13 18.67 21.57
N ARG A 699 8.10 18.27 20.28
CA ARG A 699 7.31 18.93 19.24
C ARG A 699 5.88 18.39 19.27
N PRO A 700 4.85 19.24 19.34
CA PRO A 700 3.46 18.79 19.32
C PRO A 700 3.08 18.22 17.94
N VAL A 701 2.17 17.27 17.96
CA VAL A 701 1.56 16.62 16.80
C VAL A 701 0.04 16.68 16.97
N ALA A 702 -0.72 16.61 15.87
CA ALA A 702 -2.17 16.53 15.94
C ALA A 702 -2.59 15.22 16.61
N PHE A 703 -1.97 14.10 16.20
CA PHE A 703 -2.13 12.80 16.83
C PHE A 703 -0.79 12.06 16.88
N PRO A 704 -0.35 11.57 18.05
CA PRO A 704 0.91 10.86 18.20
C PRO A 704 0.82 9.43 17.64
N PHE A 705 1.97 8.80 17.39
CA PHE A 705 2.03 7.38 17.05
C PHE A 705 1.38 6.51 18.13
N GLY A 706 0.69 5.46 17.71
CA GLY A 706 -0.01 4.55 18.60
C GLY A 706 -1.27 5.14 19.24
N HIS A 707 -1.74 6.31 18.82
CA HIS A 707 -2.95 6.96 19.34
C HIS A 707 -4.23 6.31 18.81
N GLY A 708 -5.26 6.20 19.63
CA GLY A 708 -6.58 5.77 19.18
C GLY A 708 -7.53 5.61 20.35
N LEU A 709 -8.67 6.31 20.28
CA LEU A 709 -9.73 6.27 21.28
C LEU A 709 -10.63 5.04 21.08
N SER A 710 -11.49 4.81 22.07
CA SER A 710 -12.49 3.75 22.09
C SER A 710 -13.81 4.31 22.64
N TYR A 711 -14.93 3.65 22.38
CA TYR A 711 -16.21 3.94 23.05
C TYR A 711 -16.24 3.45 24.51
N THR A 712 -15.16 2.80 24.98
CA THR A 712 -14.93 2.50 26.39
C THR A 712 -13.57 3.03 26.84
N SER A 713 -13.27 2.94 28.13
CA SER A 713 -12.00 3.37 28.71
C SER A 713 -11.21 2.18 29.25
N PHE A 714 -9.89 2.32 29.30
CA PHE A 714 -8.99 1.28 29.82
C PHE A 714 -7.96 1.85 30.78
N GLY A 715 -7.31 0.98 31.56
CA GLY A 715 -6.14 1.33 32.36
C GLY A 715 -5.17 0.17 32.50
N PHE A 716 -3.89 0.49 32.71
CA PHE A 716 -2.83 -0.46 32.96
C PHE A 716 -2.44 -0.46 34.44
N SER A 717 -2.22 -1.63 35.02
CA SER A 717 -1.73 -1.79 36.39
C SER A 717 -0.84 -3.02 36.54
N ASP A 718 -0.20 -3.14 37.70
CA ASP A 718 0.49 -4.36 38.13
C ASP A 718 1.58 -4.83 37.16
N LEU A 719 2.31 -3.90 36.53
CA LEU A 719 3.44 -4.21 35.65
C LEU A 719 4.54 -4.94 36.43
N LYS A 720 4.91 -6.12 35.94
CA LYS A 720 5.99 -6.94 36.48
C LYS A 720 6.93 -7.35 35.36
N LEU A 721 8.23 -7.25 35.63
CA LEU A 721 9.28 -7.63 34.69
C LEU A 721 9.93 -8.95 35.13
N ASP A 722 10.05 -9.88 34.18
CA ASP A 722 10.98 -11.01 34.27
C ASP A 722 12.13 -10.74 33.29
N VAL A 723 13.33 -10.61 33.84
CA VAL A 723 14.54 -10.21 33.12
C VAL A 723 15.58 -11.30 33.30
N PRO A 724 16.10 -11.89 32.21
CA PRO A 724 17.06 -12.98 32.32
C PRO A 724 18.35 -12.52 33.00
N SER A 725 18.81 -13.30 33.97
CA SER A 725 19.95 -12.94 34.84
C SER A 725 21.28 -12.73 34.10
N ASN A 726 21.45 -13.35 32.94
CA ASN A 726 22.63 -13.26 32.06
C ASN A 726 22.42 -12.32 30.87
N ASN A 727 21.29 -11.61 30.80
CA ASN A 727 20.85 -10.78 29.68
C ASN A 727 20.69 -11.54 28.35
N ASP A 728 20.66 -12.87 28.39
CA ASP A 728 20.44 -13.72 27.22
C ASP A 728 19.04 -14.33 27.31
N GLY A 729 18.27 -14.24 26.23
CA GLY A 729 16.84 -14.55 26.21
C GLY A 729 15.95 -13.30 26.30
N ASP A 730 14.72 -13.52 26.77
CA ASP A 730 13.61 -12.58 26.61
C ASP A 730 13.31 -11.78 27.87
N LEU A 731 13.20 -10.46 27.72
CA LEU A 731 12.49 -9.59 28.66
C LEU A 731 10.99 -9.88 28.52
N ILE A 732 10.36 -10.27 29.62
CA ILE A 732 8.92 -10.52 29.68
C ILE A 732 8.28 -9.50 30.60
N ALA A 733 7.40 -8.66 30.06
CA ALA A 733 6.59 -7.71 30.81
C ALA A 733 5.17 -8.23 30.94
N LYS A 734 4.71 -8.45 32.17
CA LYS A 734 3.34 -8.86 32.48
C LYS A 734 2.59 -7.67 33.06
N VAL A 735 1.49 -7.29 32.44
CA VAL A 735 0.71 -6.09 32.81
C VAL A 735 -0.77 -6.44 32.81
N THR A 736 -1.51 -5.93 33.80
CA THR A 736 -2.96 -6.06 33.83
C THR A 736 -3.58 -4.93 33.02
N VAL A 737 -4.38 -5.29 32.02
CA VAL A 737 -5.26 -4.39 31.28
C VAL A 737 -6.66 -4.52 31.87
N LYS A 738 -7.31 -3.40 32.18
CA LYS A 738 -8.70 -3.36 32.65
C LYS A 738 -9.54 -2.52 31.72
N ASN A 739 -10.70 -3.03 31.31
CA ASN A 739 -11.77 -2.20 30.77
C ASN A 739 -12.49 -1.51 31.93
N THR A 740 -12.39 -0.18 32.01
CA THR A 740 -12.96 0.64 33.09
C THR A 740 -14.29 1.27 32.71
N GLY A 741 -14.71 1.16 31.45
CA GLY A 741 -15.97 1.72 30.97
C GLY A 741 -17.13 0.73 30.99
N LYS A 742 -18.13 0.99 30.15
CA LYS A 742 -19.46 0.35 30.20
C LYS A 742 -19.76 -0.59 29.03
N VAL A 743 -18.93 -0.59 27.99
CA VAL A 743 -19.10 -1.43 26.80
C VAL A 743 -17.85 -2.24 26.56
N ALA A 744 -17.98 -3.39 25.90
CA ALA A 744 -16.85 -4.20 25.51
C ALA A 744 -15.98 -3.48 24.47
N GLY A 745 -14.70 -3.82 24.42
CA GLY A 745 -13.76 -3.23 23.45
C GLY A 745 -12.38 -3.86 23.56
N ALA A 746 -11.50 -3.50 22.63
CA ALA A 746 -10.12 -3.95 22.64
C ALA A 746 -9.15 -2.79 22.93
N GLN A 747 -8.06 -3.09 23.63
CA GLN A 747 -6.97 -2.16 23.92
C GLN A 747 -5.63 -2.78 23.53
N VAL A 748 -4.74 -1.93 23.04
CA VAL A 748 -3.35 -2.30 22.70
C VAL A 748 -2.45 -1.86 23.85
N ALA A 749 -1.79 -2.82 24.50
CA ALA A 749 -0.66 -2.54 25.37
C ALA A 749 0.59 -2.36 24.51
N GLN A 750 1.20 -1.18 24.54
CA GLN A 750 2.42 -0.85 23.78
C GLN A 750 3.60 -0.75 24.73
N LEU A 751 4.63 -1.58 24.53
CA LEU A 751 5.83 -1.61 25.36
C LEU A 751 6.94 -0.79 24.71
N TYR A 752 7.32 0.28 25.40
CA TYR A 752 8.43 1.15 25.03
C TYR A 752 9.62 0.95 25.97
N ILE A 753 10.84 1.06 25.43
CA ILE A 753 12.09 1.09 26.19
C ILE A 753 12.70 2.48 26.15
N SER A 754 13.04 3.02 27.31
CA SER A 754 13.73 4.30 27.48
C SER A 754 15.07 4.09 28.21
N PRO A 755 16.23 4.39 27.60
CA PRO A 755 17.51 4.35 28.30
C PRO A 755 17.61 5.52 29.28
N VAL A 756 18.11 5.28 30.50
CA VAL A 756 18.18 6.33 31.56
C VAL A 756 19.42 7.22 31.40
N THR A 757 20.57 6.62 31.06
CA THR A 757 21.86 7.32 30.90
C THR A 757 22.65 6.73 29.73
N PRO A 758 22.16 6.87 28.48
CA PRO A 758 22.83 6.27 27.32
C PRO A 758 24.17 6.95 27.04
N SER A 759 25.14 6.20 26.50
CA SER A 759 26.47 6.75 26.15
C SER A 759 26.44 7.68 24.93
N ILE A 760 25.41 7.57 24.10
CA ILE A 760 25.14 8.41 22.94
C ILE A 760 23.70 8.94 22.98
N ARG A 761 23.38 9.93 22.15
CA ARG A 761 21.99 10.39 22.01
C ARG A 761 21.15 9.30 21.35
N ARG A 762 20.01 9.00 21.96
CA ARG A 762 19.01 8.03 21.49
C ARG A 762 17.64 8.70 21.46
N PRO A 763 16.66 8.15 20.72
CA PRO A 763 15.26 8.50 20.92
C PRO A 763 14.89 8.40 22.40
N THR A 764 14.01 9.28 22.87
CA THR A 764 13.54 9.29 24.27
C THR A 764 12.96 7.94 24.68
N LYS A 765 12.28 7.27 23.75
CA LYS A 765 11.77 5.91 23.91
C LYS A 765 11.59 5.21 22.55
N GLU A 766 11.58 3.89 22.56
CA GLU A 766 11.45 3.05 21.36
C GLU A 766 10.43 1.94 21.59
N LEU A 767 9.46 1.74 20.69
CA LEU A 767 8.54 0.59 20.72
C LEU A 767 9.34 -0.68 20.52
N LYS A 768 9.09 -1.71 21.34
CA LYS A 768 9.80 -3.00 21.27
C LYS A 768 8.88 -4.21 21.27
N ALA A 769 7.64 -4.06 21.74
CA ALA A 769 6.60 -5.09 21.68
C ALA A 769 5.21 -4.45 21.82
N PHE A 770 4.17 -5.14 21.38
CA PHE A 770 2.78 -4.77 21.62
C PHE A 770 1.90 -6.02 21.72
N THR A 771 0.74 -5.89 22.35
CA THR A 771 -0.27 -6.95 22.43
C THR A 771 -1.65 -6.33 22.51
N LYS A 772 -2.58 -6.81 21.67
CA LYS A 772 -3.98 -6.40 21.70
C LYS A 772 -4.79 -7.35 22.57
N ALA A 773 -5.68 -6.81 23.40
CA ALA A 773 -6.57 -7.60 24.24
C ALA A 773 -8.00 -7.08 24.12
N PHE A 774 -8.92 -7.98 23.81
CA PHE A 774 -10.36 -7.73 23.93
C PHE A 774 -10.81 -7.96 25.37
N LEU A 775 -11.64 -7.06 25.91
CA LEU A 775 -12.19 -7.13 27.26
C LEU A 775 -13.67 -6.75 27.30
N GLU A 776 -14.47 -7.55 27.99
CA GLU A 776 -15.83 -7.17 28.40
C GLU A 776 -15.81 -5.98 29.36
N ALA A 777 -16.95 -5.30 29.52
CA ALA A 777 -17.08 -4.16 30.44
C ALA A 777 -16.70 -4.57 31.89
N GLY A 778 -15.75 -3.85 32.49
CA GLY A 778 -15.25 -4.14 33.85
C GLY A 778 -14.24 -5.29 33.96
N GLU A 779 -14.01 -6.06 32.89
CA GLU A 779 -13.08 -7.19 32.88
C GLU A 779 -11.63 -6.74 33.06
N LYS A 780 -10.81 -7.61 33.66
CA LYS A 780 -9.35 -7.48 33.73
C LYS A 780 -8.67 -8.69 33.11
N LYS A 781 -7.63 -8.48 32.32
CA LYS A 781 -6.76 -9.53 31.78
C LYS A 781 -5.31 -9.17 32.00
N THR A 782 -4.47 -10.14 32.37
CA THR A 782 -3.02 -9.97 32.34
C THR A 782 -2.51 -10.37 30.97
N VAL A 783 -1.83 -9.46 30.30
CA VAL A 783 -1.18 -9.70 29.00
C VAL A 783 0.33 -9.79 29.19
N GLU A 784 0.99 -10.51 28.28
CA GLU A 784 2.42 -10.72 28.28
C GLU A 784 3.04 -10.09 27.03
N LEU A 785 4.00 -9.18 27.22
CA LEU A 785 4.77 -8.57 26.15
C LEU A 785 6.20 -9.10 26.21
N LYS A 786 6.69 -9.60 25.08
CA LYS A 786 7.95 -10.35 25.01
C LYS A 786 8.89 -9.74 23.99
N VAL A 787 10.14 -9.49 24.39
CA VAL A 787 11.20 -9.04 23.48
C VAL A 787 12.57 -9.53 23.95
N ALA A 788 13.40 -10.04 23.03
CA ALA A 788 14.76 -10.43 23.40
C ALA A 788 15.54 -9.22 23.93
N VAL A 789 16.26 -9.39 25.04
CA VAL A 789 16.97 -8.28 25.70
C VAL A 789 17.88 -7.54 24.73
N LYS A 790 18.59 -8.27 23.84
CA LYS A 790 19.45 -7.68 22.82
C LYS A 790 18.69 -6.72 21.87
N TYR A 791 17.45 -7.01 21.49
CA TYR A 791 16.64 -6.12 20.64
C TYR A 791 16.02 -4.96 21.44
N ALA A 792 15.71 -5.21 22.72
CA ALA A 792 15.12 -4.22 23.61
C ALA A 792 16.06 -3.05 23.92
N THR A 793 17.34 -3.33 24.14
CA THR A 793 18.29 -2.36 24.70
C THR A 793 19.35 -1.87 23.72
N SER A 794 19.53 -2.51 22.57
CA SER A 794 20.65 -2.18 21.68
C SER A 794 20.43 -0.93 20.83
N PHE A 795 21.55 -0.31 20.45
CA PHE A 795 21.67 0.60 19.31
C PHE A 795 22.86 0.14 18.43
N TRP A 796 23.02 0.69 17.23
CA TRP A 796 24.13 0.35 16.34
C TRP A 796 25.36 1.25 16.58
N ASP A 797 26.50 0.66 16.95
CA ASP A 797 27.78 1.37 17.07
C ASP A 797 28.52 1.35 15.73
N GLU A 798 28.56 2.50 15.06
CA GLU A 798 29.20 2.64 13.75
C GLU A 798 30.72 2.48 13.78
N ARG A 799 31.36 2.70 14.94
CA ARG A 799 32.83 2.56 15.04
C ARG A 799 33.23 1.09 15.05
N ARG A 800 32.39 0.23 15.64
CA ARG A 800 32.63 -1.22 15.74
C ARG A 800 31.89 -2.03 14.69
N ASN A 801 30.96 -1.42 13.94
CA ASN A 801 30.06 -2.12 13.02
C ASN A 801 29.33 -3.28 13.71
N ALA A 802 28.74 -2.97 14.87
CA ALA A 802 28.02 -3.96 15.67
C ALA A 802 26.90 -3.33 16.50
N TRP A 803 25.87 -4.12 16.77
CA TRP A 803 24.89 -3.79 17.79
C TRP A 803 25.51 -3.84 19.19
N VAL A 804 25.06 -2.93 20.05
CA VAL A 804 25.50 -2.88 21.45
C VAL A 804 24.34 -2.74 22.42
N SER A 805 24.17 -3.77 23.26
CA SER A 805 23.33 -3.70 24.46
C SER A 805 24.22 -3.18 25.60
N GLU A 806 24.09 -1.90 25.93
CA GLU A 806 24.96 -1.27 26.94
C GLU A 806 24.56 -1.62 28.36
N LYS A 807 25.56 -1.79 29.23
CA LYS A 807 25.31 -1.81 30.68
C LYS A 807 24.66 -0.51 31.11
N GLY A 808 23.66 -0.58 31.99
CA GLY A 808 22.94 0.59 32.45
C GLY A 808 21.50 0.28 32.85
N LYS A 809 20.80 1.32 33.29
CA LYS A 809 19.39 1.25 33.66
C LYS A 809 18.51 1.63 32.48
N TYR A 810 17.43 0.88 32.32
CA TYR A 810 16.42 1.07 31.29
C TYR A 810 15.04 1.09 31.96
N LYS A 811 14.18 2.00 31.51
CA LYS A 811 12.78 2.04 31.90
C LYS A 811 11.96 1.28 30.85
N VAL A 812 11.07 0.40 31.33
CA VAL A 812 9.98 -0.20 30.55
C VAL A 812 8.73 0.65 30.81
N ILE A 813 8.09 1.09 29.74
CA ILE A 813 6.85 1.86 29.78
C ILE A 813 5.81 1.07 29.00
N VAL A 814 4.71 0.69 29.65
CA VAL A 814 3.54 0.16 28.97
C VAL A 814 2.47 1.24 28.93
N ALA A 815 2.07 1.64 27.73
CA ALA A 815 1.09 2.70 27.49
C ALA A 815 0.12 2.31 26.36
N ASP A 816 -0.91 3.12 26.15
CA ASP A 816 -1.90 2.99 25.07
C ASP A 816 -1.57 3.82 23.83
N SER A 817 -0.49 4.60 23.88
CA SER A 817 0.03 5.49 22.84
C SER A 817 1.49 5.89 23.14
N SER A 818 2.21 6.42 22.15
CA SER A 818 3.54 7.03 22.38
C SER A 818 3.46 8.32 23.20
N ALA A 819 2.33 9.03 23.20
CA ALA A 819 2.11 10.11 24.17
C ALA A 819 1.76 9.51 25.54
N VAL A 820 2.80 9.24 26.34
CA VAL A 820 2.67 8.59 27.65
C VAL A 820 1.85 9.48 28.59
N GLY A 821 0.63 9.05 28.89
CA GLY A 821 -0.25 9.70 29.86
C GLY A 821 -0.26 9.00 31.23
N ASP A 822 -1.12 9.47 32.12
CA ASP A 822 -1.24 8.97 33.51
C ASP A 822 -1.71 7.50 33.61
N CYS A 823 -2.24 6.93 32.53
CA CYS A 823 -2.67 5.54 32.48
C CYS A 823 -1.51 4.54 32.31
N ALA A 824 -0.29 5.01 32.01
CA ALA A 824 0.86 4.16 31.74
C ALA A 824 1.39 3.46 32.99
N ALA A 825 1.89 2.24 32.82
CA ALA A 825 2.61 1.52 33.85
C ALA A 825 4.10 1.52 33.54
N GLU A 826 4.93 1.82 34.54
CA GLU A 826 6.38 1.93 34.37
C GLU A 826 7.13 1.06 35.38
N GLU A 827 8.20 0.44 34.91
CA GLU A 827 9.16 -0.28 35.76
C GLU A 827 10.58 -0.08 35.25
N THR A 828 11.58 -0.38 36.08
CA THR A 828 13.00 -0.25 35.70
C THR A 828 13.73 -1.57 35.83
N PHE A 829 14.62 -1.85 34.88
CA PHE A 829 15.56 -2.97 34.97
C PHE A 829 16.99 -2.51 34.64
N GLU A 830 17.96 -3.40 34.90
CA GLU A 830 19.37 -3.11 34.71
C GLU A 830 20.06 -4.18 33.87
N ILE A 831 20.82 -3.74 32.87
CA ILE A 831 21.78 -4.55 32.14
C ILE A 831 23.12 -4.48 32.85
N LYS A 832 23.57 -5.61 33.40
CA LYS A 832 24.81 -5.66 34.20
C LYS A 832 26.10 -5.60 33.38
N LYS A 833 26.06 -6.02 32.12
CA LYS A 833 27.26 -6.13 31.25
C LYS A 833 26.92 -5.73 29.83
N THR A 834 27.78 -4.90 29.23
CA THR A 834 27.69 -4.55 27.81
C THR A 834 27.92 -5.80 26.95
N GLN A 835 27.04 -6.02 25.99
CA GLN A 835 27.12 -7.12 25.00
C GLN A 835 27.13 -6.55 23.58
N TRP A 836 27.94 -7.17 22.73
CA TRP A 836 28.10 -6.82 21.32
C TRP A 836 27.59 -7.97 20.48
N TRP A 837 26.86 -7.67 19.41
CA TRP A 837 26.32 -8.70 18.54
C TRP A 837 26.11 -8.20 17.11
N ASN A 838 25.99 -9.15 16.19
CA ASN A 838 25.64 -8.98 14.79
C ASN A 838 24.77 -10.18 14.40
N GLY A 839 23.94 -10.04 13.37
CA GLY A 839 23.11 -11.13 12.87
C GLY A 839 21.74 -11.18 13.53
N LEU A 840 21.19 -12.39 13.68
CA LEU A 840 19.83 -12.59 14.21
C LEU A 840 19.79 -13.04 15.66
#